data_AF-A0A835Z413-F1
#
_entry.id   AF-A0A835Z413-F1
#
_cell.length_a   1.000
_cell.length_b   1.000
_cell.length_c   1.000
_cell.angle_alpha   90.00
_cell.angle_beta   90.00
_cell.angle_gamma   90.00
#
_symmetry.space_group_name_H-M   'P 1'
#
loop_
_entity.id
_entity.type
_entity.pdbx_description
1 polymer ?
#
loop_
_entity_poly.entity_id
_entity_poly.type
_entity_poly.pdbx_seq_one_letter_code
_entity_poly.pdbx_strand_id
1 'polypeptide(L)'
;MLHVPKSRAFTLRESVDVDVLRFLLATPDATMEATSYESYVKLAAYASKVDADGRVSVKYEPVAHGYGRRFAYPSLQNTDRVLRHAVCRHTYDNDIVNANFTLLQGLCQIHGLEHEKLTHYNANREAVLEHAAPLEGETAADLKLSVIKMIGGGFRPKSEFLREFKLELKRITRDIVDLYPQFKAIKQDSDNPYGSAICLLLNSLESWAVDVAMPLWHEQDLCASIFDGLHTCVRVPPELHRAAESAFLAASGISIQWRTKSHPDPIWKNMDREHCTHEEVYDKCTLGYEGVKASFERTVFKCKRPYMFCEEMVDHADDCTLNTMRKNDFENMYCNKYYWEVRATKTKSRKSGVKDTVSVAATKKPFMKDWMMDEDIRTFDYLDFLPPPLTCPSNVYNCYYGFAVARLPAAAPTDVEDLHGHVLPFMHDIMCNGNDAVYQYVLKDLANRVQQPGKKTTVALSFLGDEGVGKNFVVNYIYVPLMGKSMCSKAADLEHSLFGRFSCPGRNNLLVCLDEIRPAEMARYYDQLMDLITAEMSQGELKGIQGRFNYTSCARYIFTSNHMERLVRIRPTDRKYQFISFSDARINDVAFFNTLGAILKRDGVRRALYDFFMNIDISGFNFITQRVPLQEYIDAKMLAVRRELVFLRDKFLRHPEDLYDNVKTNMLFSDFMTWNKEKAAMGSCAEYSSTTIGFGMFISKVKGFVKAKRVGNLSAFTVDVPAFLSYMRSIDLYSADEAEYITMCEQKHFVNACKADRWVEAKDDAALMKWLIKCHEDKEFYVRYSTFDEYERCICACGATRVNVQQFSPDLQRNVMVLRCTAC
;
A
#
# COMPACT_ATOMS: atom_id res chain seq x y z
N MET A 1 21.82 -18.10 -73.36
CA MET A 1 22.05 -17.47 -72.05
C MET A 1 20.71 -17.29 -71.35
N LEU A 2 20.61 -17.62 -70.07
CA LEU A 2 19.39 -17.46 -69.29
C LEU A 2 19.03 -15.96 -69.14
N HIS A 3 17.78 -15.58 -69.40
CA HIS A 3 17.33 -14.21 -69.15
C HIS A 3 16.87 -14.08 -67.69
N VAL A 4 17.66 -13.38 -66.87
CA VAL A 4 17.32 -13.13 -65.46
C VAL A 4 16.41 -11.90 -65.36
N PRO A 5 15.17 -12.03 -64.85
CA PRO A 5 14.25 -10.91 -64.76
C PRO A 5 14.68 -9.90 -63.69
N LYS A 6 14.22 -8.65 -63.85
CA LYS A 6 14.34 -7.63 -62.80
C LYS A 6 13.32 -7.84 -61.68
N SER A 7 13.74 -7.63 -60.45
CA SER A 7 12.90 -7.67 -59.26
C SER A 7 11.85 -6.55 -59.29
N ARG A 8 10.60 -6.86 -58.91
CA ARG A 8 9.48 -5.92 -58.81
C ARG A 8 9.17 -5.59 -57.35
N ALA A 9 8.74 -4.37 -57.05
CA ALA A 9 8.33 -4.04 -55.68
C ALA A 9 7.02 -4.77 -55.31
N PHE A 10 6.90 -5.15 -54.04
CA PHE A 10 5.66 -5.70 -53.48
C PHE A 10 5.46 -5.21 -52.05
N THR A 11 4.28 -5.44 -51.49
CA THR A 11 3.95 -5.09 -50.09
C THR A 11 3.47 -6.35 -49.39
N LEU A 12 3.99 -6.60 -48.18
CA LEU A 12 3.53 -7.66 -47.30
C LEU A 12 2.99 -7.05 -46.00
N ARG A 13 2.12 -7.80 -45.32
CA ARG A 13 1.68 -7.46 -43.98
C ARG A 13 2.45 -8.33 -42.98
N GLU A 14 3.54 -7.78 -42.48
CA GLU A 14 4.36 -8.45 -41.47
C GLU A 14 3.56 -8.65 -40.19
N SER A 15 3.78 -9.77 -39.51
CA SER A 15 3.09 -10.17 -38.29
C SER A 15 4.11 -10.58 -37.23
N VAL A 16 3.89 -10.10 -36.00
CA VAL A 16 4.70 -10.38 -34.82
C VAL A 16 3.82 -10.76 -33.63
N ASP A 17 4.41 -11.50 -32.70
CA ASP A 17 3.89 -11.69 -31.37
C ASP A 17 4.04 -10.39 -30.57
N VAL A 18 2.92 -9.71 -30.35
CA VAL A 18 2.87 -8.39 -29.70
C VAL A 18 3.38 -8.44 -28.27
N ASP A 19 3.08 -9.51 -27.54
CA ASP A 19 3.44 -9.63 -26.14
C ASP A 19 4.94 -9.84 -26.01
N VAL A 20 5.53 -10.69 -26.86
CA VAL A 20 6.99 -10.87 -26.92
C VAL A 20 7.68 -9.57 -27.38
N LEU A 21 7.13 -8.88 -28.37
CA LEU A 21 7.69 -7.60 -28.82
C LEU A 21 7.68 -6.55 -27.71
N ARG A 22 6.55 -6.40 -27.00
CA ARG A 22 6.44 -5.48 -25.85
C ARG A 22 7.39 -5.87 -24.73
N PHE A 23 7.50 -7.16 -24.41
CA PHE A 23 8.43 -7.67 -23.42
C PHE A 23 9.89 -7.32 -23.75
N LEU A 24 10.34 -7.58 -24.98
CA LEU A 24 11.72 -7.28 -25.39
C LEU A 24 12.05 -5.79 -25.36
N LEU A 25 11.07 -4.93 -25.66
CA LEU A 25 11.20 -3.48 -25.54
C LEU A 25 11.19 -3.02 -24.08
N ALA A 26 10.47 -3.74 -23.21
CA ALA A 26 10.41 -3.50 -21.78
C ALA A 26 11.68 -3.92 -21.04
N THR A 27 12.51 -4.79 -21.62
CA THR A 27 13.76 -5.30 -21.02
C THR A 27 15.01 -4.92 -21.82
N PRO A 28 15.33 -3.62 -22.00
CA PRO A 28 16.41 -3.18 -22.90
C PRO A 28 17.77 -3.78 -22.56
N ASP A 29 18.13 -3.86 -21.28
CA ASP A 29 19.43 -4.37 -20.85
C ASP A 29 19.60 -5.85 -21.22
N ALA A 30 18.61 -6.70 -20.93
CA ALA A 30 18.62 -8.11 -21.30
C ALA A 30 18.61 -8.30 -22.83
N THR A 31 17.80 -7.52 -23.54
CA THR A 31 17.70 -7.58 -25.01
C THR A 31 19.02 -7.17 -25.67
N MET A 32 19.71 -6.16 -25.12
CA MET A 32 21.01 -5.70 -25.60
C MET A 32 22.14 -6.67 -25.25
N GLU A 33 22.10 -7.30 -24.08
CA GLU A 33 23.07 -8.32 -23.66
C GLU A 33 23.06 -9.53 -24.59
N ALA A 34 21.88 -9.98 -25.02
CA ALA A 34 21.77 -11.11 -25.95
C ALA A 34 22.06 -10.75 -27.41
N THR A 35 21.99 -9.47 -27.78
CA THR A 35 22.20 -9.02 -29.17
C THR A 35 23.19 -7.86 -29.24
N SER A 36 22.71 -6.65 -29.51
CA SER A 36 23.51 -5.43 -29.50
C SER A 36 22.61 -4.19 -29.39
N TYR A 37 23.23 -3.06 -29.03
CA TYR A 37 22.55 -1.76 -29.03
C TYR A 37 21.89 -1.42 -30.38
N GLU A 38 22.61 -1.64 -31.48
CA GLU A 38 22.11 -1.36 -32.83
C GLU A 38 20.88 -2.23 -33.17
N SER A 39 20.89 -3.49 -32.75
CA SER A 39 19.79 -4.44 -32.97
C SER A 39 18.53 -4.02 -32.22
N TYR A 40 18.70 -3.57 -30.98
CA TYR A 40 17.62 -3.06 -30.15
C TYR A 40 16.96 -1.82 -30.78
N VAL A 41 17.76 -0.86 -31.28
CA VAL A 41 17.25 0.35 -31.94
C VAL A 41 16.45 -0.01 -33.20
N LYS A 42 16.90 -0.99 -33.99
CA LYS A 42 16.16 -1.46 -35.17
C LYS A 42 14.82 -2.11 -34.77
N LEU A 43 14.80 -2.88 -33.69
CA LEU A 43 13.56 -3.47 -33.14
C LEU A 43 12.58 -2.38 -32.68
N ALA A 44 13.06 -1.36 -31.96
CA ALA A 44 12.21 -0.25 -31.51
C ALA A 44 11.67 0.59 -32.69
N ALA A 45 12.49 0.86 -33.70
CA ALA A 45 12.06 1.54 -34.92
C ALA A 45 10.97 0.74 -35.66
N TYR A 46 11.11 -0.58 -35.73
CA TYR A 46 10.09 -1.47 -36.27
C TYR A 46 8.81 -1.46 -35.43
N ALA A 47 8.92 -1.61 -34.11
CA ALA A 47 7.78 -1.62 -33.19
C ALA A 47 6.93 -0.35 -33.26
N SER A 48 7.54 0.80 -33.53
CA SER A 48 6.82 2.08 -33.71
C SER A 48 5.81 2.09 -34.87
N LYS A 49 5.87 1.08 -35.76
CA LYS A 49 4.99 0.93 -36.92
C LYS A 49 3.99 -0.22 -36.78
N VAL A 50 4.09 -1.02 -35.73
CA VAL A 50 3.25 -2.19 -35.49
C VAL A 50 1.91 -1.76 -34.90
N ASP A 51 0.82 -2.25 -35.47
CA ASP A 51 -0.55 -2.01 -34.99
C ASP A 51 -0.88 -2.85 -33.74
N ALA A 52 -2.07 -2.65 -33.16
CA ALA A 52 -2.49 -3.35 -31.94
C ALA A 52 -2.61 -4.87 -32.13
N ASP A 53 -2.81 -5.34 -33.36
CA ASP A 53 -2.93 -6.75 -33.73
C ASP A 53 -1.57 -7.38 -34.07
N GLY A 54 -0.48 -6.64 -33.87
CA GLY A 54 0.87 -7.12 -34.17
C GLY A 54 1.20 -7.14 -35.64
N ARG A 55 0.55 -6.29 -36.45
CA ARG A 55 0.74 -6.26 -37.89
C ARG A 55 1.29 -4.92 -38.37
N VAL A 56 2.05 -4.95 -39.47
CA VAL A 56 2.55 -3.74 -40.13
C VAL A 56 2.65 -3.96 -41.64
N SER A 57 2.20 -2.98 -42.41
CA SER A 57 2.32 -2.99 -43.87
C SER A 57 3.70 -2.51 -44.29
N VAL A 58 4.47 -3.38 -44.95
CA VAL A 58 5.86 -3.12 -45.32
C VAL A 58 6.06 -3.29 -46.81
N LYS A 59 6.59 -2.24 -47.44
CA LYS A 59 6.92 -2.22 -48.86
C LYS A 59 8.37 -2.64 -49.08
N TYR A 60 8.55 -3.67 -49.90
CA TYR A 60 9.86 -4.21 -50.29
C TYR A 60 10.23 -3.69 -51.68
N GLU A 61 11.31 -2.93 -51.77
CA GLU A 61 11.69 -2.25 -53.01
C GLU A 61 13.03 -2.77 -53.56
N PRO A 62 13.14 -2.98 -54.87
CA PRO A 62 14.41 -3.30 -55.50
C PRO A 62 15.36 -2.09 -55.49
N VAL A 63 16.65 -2.36 -55.60
CA VAL A 63 17.66 -1.33 -55.87
C VAL A 63 17.49 -0.76 -57.29
N ALA A 64 18.02 0.44 -57.55
CA ALA A 64 17.72 1.23 -58.76
C ALA A 64 17.94 0.50 -60.10
N HIS A 65 18.95 -0.38 -60.18
CA HIS A 65 19.23 -1.17 -61.39
C HIS A 65 18.25 -2.35 -61.58
N GLY A 66 17.47 -2.70 -60.57
CA GLY A 66 16.41 -3.71 -60.61
C GLY A 66 16.87 -5.15 -60.47
N TYR A 67 18.14 -5.41 -60.18
CA TYR A 67 18.68 -6.76 -59.99
C TYR A 67 19.02 -7.01 -58.51
N GLY A 68 18.91 -8.26 -58.06
CA GLY A 68 19.18 -8.66 -56.69
C GLY A 68 17.97 -8.56 -55.75
N ARG A 69 18.28 -8.60 -54.45
CA ARG A 69 17.30 -8.63 -53.35
C ARG A 69 16.51 -7.33 -53.24
N ARG A 70 15.34 -7.45 -52.62
CA ARG A 70 14.48 -6.32 -52.25
C ARG A 70 14.72 -5.95 -50.80
N PHE A 71 14.70 -4.65 -50.52
CA PHE A 71 14.99 -4.12 -49.19
C PHE A 71 13.79 -3.34 -48.66
N ALA A 72 13.57 -3.46 -47.36
CA ALA A 72 12.59 -2.68 -46.62
C ALA A 72 13.25 -2.08 -45.36
N TYR A 73 12.69 -0.98 -44.86
CA TYR A 73 13.00 -0.41 -43.54
C TYR A 73 11.90 0.58 -43.10
N PRO A 74 11.48 0.56 -41.81
CA PRO A 74 11.77 -0.47 -40.82
C PRO A 74 11.00 -1.75 -41.13
N SER A 75 11.63 -2.91 -40.96
CA SER A 75 11.08 -4.23 -41.31
C SER A 75 11.74 -5.31 -40.46
N LEU A 76 11.05 -6.45 -40.26
CA LEU A 76 11.63 -7.69 -39.73
C LEU A 76 12.90 -8.11 -40.48
N GLN A 77 13.03 -7.73 -41.77
CA GLN A 77 14.24 -7.97 -42.56
C GLN A 77 15.50 -7.35 -41.94
N ASN A 78 15.37 -6.23 -41.22
CA ASN A 78 16.51 -5.52 -40.62
C ASN A 78 16.71 -5.86 -39.13
N THR A 79 15.79 -6.60 -38.53
CA THR A 79 15.87 -7.03 -37.13
C THR A 79 16.93 -8.13 -36.98
N ASP A 80 17.65 -8.13 -35.84
CA ASP A 80 18.59 -9.20 -35.53
C ASP A 80 17.92 -10.58 -35.56
N ARG A 81 18.66 -11.61 -35.97
CA ARG A 81 18.12 -12.96 -36.13
C ARG A 81 17.50 -13.49 -34.83
N VAL A 82 18.13 -13.28 -33.69
CA VAL A 82 17.65 -13.76 -32.38
C VAL A 82 16.34 -13.07 -32.01
N LEU A 83 16.28 -11.74 -32.16
CA LEU A 83 15.08 -10.96 -31.87
C LEU A 83 13.94 -11.29 -32.83
N ARG A 84 14.24 -11.43 -34.13
CA ARG A 84 13.26 -11.82 -35.15
C ARG A 84 12.67 -13.19 -34.84
N HIS A 85 13.48 -14.19 -34.51
CA HIS A 85 12.96 -15.52 -34.15
C HIS A 85 12.02 -15.45 -32.95
N ALA A 86 12.34 -14.64 -31.94
CA ALA A 86 11.51 -14.49 -30.75
C ALA A 86 10.13 -13.89 -31.08
N VAL A 87 10.09 -12.78 -31.82
CA VAL A 87 8.82 -12.10 -32.16
C VAL A 87 8.06 -12.79 -33.29
N CYS A 88 8.69 -13.67 -34.06
CA CYS A 88 8.06 -14.38 -35.17
C CYS A 88 7.77 -15.85 -34.87
N ARG A 89 7.73 -16.25 -33.59
CA ARG A 89 7.57 -17.67 -33.16
C ARG A 89 6.35 -18.38 -33.75
N HIS A 90 5.30 -17.65 -34.09
CA HIS A 90 4.06 -18.15 -34.69
C HIS A 90 4.12 -18.26 -36.21
N THR A 91 5.25 -17.93 -36.83
CA THR A 91 5.46 -17.99 -38.29
C THR A 91 6.39 -19.13 -38.66
N TYR A 92 6.43 -19.46 -39.95
CA TYR A 92 7.28 -20.48 -40.54
C TYR A 92 8.27 -19.83 -41.51
N ASP A 93 9.53 -20.24 -41.44
CA ASP A 93 10.61 -19.76 -42.33
C ASP A 93 10.75 -20.71 -43.51
N ASN A 94 10.57 -20.21 -44.74
CA ASN A 94 10.69 -21.00 -45.96
C ASN A 94 11.94 -20.57 -46.72
N ASP A 95 12.94 -21.45 -46.77
CA ASP A 95 14.25 -21.20 -47.37
C ASP A 95 14.53 -22.15 -48.53
N ILE A 96 15.35 -21.70 -49.49
CA ILE A 96 15.95 -22.57 -50.49
C ILE A 96 17.12 -23.36 -49.86
N VAL A 97 17.10 -24.68 -50.01
CA VAL A 97 18.16 -25.56 -49.52
C VAL A 97 19.47 -25.25 -50.26
N ASN A 98 20.43 -24.70 -49.52
CA ASN A 98 21.77 -24.36 -50.02
C ASN A 98 21.77 -23.39 -51.22
N ALA A 99 20.81 -22.45 -51.23
CA ALA A 99 20.50 -21.48 -52.29
C ALA A 99 21.68 -21.14 -53.24
N ASN A 100 22.69 -20.42 -52.73
CA ASN A 100 23.81 -19.93 -53.53
C ASN A 100 24.52 -21.04 -54.34
N PHE A 101 24.86 -22.17 -53.73
CA PHE A 101 25.60 -23.24 -54.39
C PHE A 101 24.70 -24.09 -55.29
N THR A 102 23.43 -24.27 -54.93
CA THR A 102 22.43 -24.96 -55.79
C THR A 102 22.16 -24.16 -57.06
N LEU A 103 21.98 -22.84 -56.94
CA LEU A 103 21.79 -21.94 -58.07
C LEU A 103 23.04 -21.87 -58.95
N LEU A 104 24.23 -21.83 -58.35
CA LEU A 104 25.49 -21.85 -59.07
C LEU A 104 25.68 -23.16 -59.85
N GLN A 105 25.32 -24.30 -59.26
CA GLN A 105 25.36 -25.61 -59.93
C GLN A 105 24.44 -25.63 -61.15
N GLY A 106 23.21 -25.12 -61.02
CA GLY A 106 22.28 -25.02 -62.15
C GLY A 106 22.81 -24.13 -63.29
N LEU A 107 23.47 -23.01 -62.95
CA LEU A 107 24.14 -22.18 -63.97
C LEU A 107 25.27 -22.93 -64.67
N CYS A 108 26.08 -23.70 -63.95
CA CYS A 108 27.12 -24.55 -64.55
C CYS A 108 26.51 -25.59 -65.50
N GLN A 109 25.40 -26.22 -65.12
CA GLN A 109 24.71 -27.22 -65.96
C GLN A 109 24.17 -26.61 -67.25
N ILE A 110 23.53 -25.44 -67.17
CA ILE A 110 22.99 -24.73 -68.34
C ILE A 110 24.10 -24.38 -69.35
N HIS A 111 25.29 -24.04 -68.86
CA HIS A 111 26.42 -23.59 -69.67
C HIS A 111 27.49 -24.65 -69.93
N GLY A 112 27.29 -25.89 -69.46
CA GLY A 112 28.23 -26.99 -69.65
C GLY A 112 29.61 -26.79 -68.98
N LEU A 113 29.65 -26.12 -67.83
CA LEU A 113 30.90 -25.86 -67.09
C LEU A 113 31.26 -27.03 -66.17
N GLU A 114 32.55 -27.32 -66.01
CA GLU A 114 33.05 -28.32 -65.04
C GLU A 114 32.86 -27.85 -63.59
N HIS A 115 32.29 -28.72 -62.75
CA HIS A 115 31.76 -28.36 -61.42
C HIS A 115 31.66 -29.58 -60.48
N GLU A 116 32.69 -30.42 -60.48
CA GLU A 116 32.74 -31.68 -59.72
C GLU A 116 32.72 -31.42 -58.21
N LYS A 117 33.54 -30.50 -57.71
CA LYS A 117 33.64 -30.20 -56.27
C LYS A 117 32.38 -29.51 -55.76
N LEU A 118 31.77 -28.62 -56.56
CA LEU A 118 30.47 -28.00 -56.29
C LEU A 118 29.35 -29.03 -56.19
N THR A 119 29.30 -29.98 -57.12
CA THR A 119 28.33 -31.08 -57.09
C THR A 119 28.54 -31.96 -55.85
N HIS A 120 29.79 -32.30 -55.53
CA HIS A 120 30.12 -33.07 -54.33
C HIS A 120 29.72 -32.33 -53.04
N TYR A 121 29.99 -31.02 -52.95
CA TYR A 121 29.62 -30.19 -51.80
C TYR A 121 28.11 -30.13 -51.62
N ASN A 122 27.33 -29.96 -52.70
CA ASN A 122 25.87 -29.92 -52.62
C ASN A 122 25.27 -31.27 -52.18
N ALA A 123 25.83 -32.39 -52.64
CA ALA A 123 25.36 -33.72 -52.28
C ALA A 123 25.76 -34.16 -50.85
N ASN A 124 26.94 -33.74 -50.37
CA ASN A 124 27.54 -34.24 -49.11
C ASN A 124 27.81 -33.13 -48.09
N ARG A 125 27.04 -32.04 -48.14
CA ARG A 125 27.31 -30.79 -47.40
C ARG A 125 27.61 -31.00 -45.92
N GLU A 126 26.76 -31.73 -45.22
CA GLU A 126 26.86 -31.92 -43.77
C GLU A 126 28.14 -32.68 -43.41
N ALA A 127 28.40 -33.82 -44.08
CA ALA A 127 29.62 -34.60 -43.91
C ALA A 127 30.90 -33.80 -44.23
N VAL A 128 30.88 -32.99 -45.30
CA VAL A 128 32.00 -32.12 -45.66
C VAL A 128 32.27 -31.08 -44.56
N LEU A 129 31.21 -30.44 -44.03
CA LEU A 129 31.35 -29.43 -42.98
C LEU A 129 31.81 -30.05 -41.66
N GLU A 130 31.29 -31.21 -41.27
CA GLU A 130 31.69 -31.93 -40.07
C GLU A 130 33.16 -32.37 -40.12
N HIS A 131 33.61 -32.87 -41.26
CA HIS A 131 35.00 -33.30 -41.44
C HIS A 131 35.98 -32.11 -41.50
N ALA A 132 35.58 -31.01 -42.14
CA ALA A 132 36.44 -29.83 -42.28
C ALA A 132 36.47 -28.94 -41.04
N ALA A 133 35.39 -28.89 -40.24
CA ALA A 133 35.27 -28.00 -39.07
C ALA A 133 36.48 -28.07 -38.09
N PRO A 134 36.93 -29.26 -37.64
CA PRO A 134 38.11 -29.36 -36.77
C PRO A 134 39.40 -28.82 -37.41
N LEU A 135 39.56 -29.01 -38.72
CA LEU A 135 40.75 -28.56 -39.47
C LEU A 135 40.78 -27.05 -39.62
N GLU A 136 39.61 -26.43 -39.79
CA GLU A 136 39.47 -24.98 -39.92
C GLU A 136 39.57 -24.28 -38.56
N GLY A 137 39.22 -24.98 -37.48
CA GLY A 137 39.13 -24.43 -36.12
C GLY A 137 37.81 -23.68 -35.87
N GLU A 138 36.76 -24.06 -36.59
CA GLU A 138 35.41 -23.49 -36.51
C GLU A 138 34.40 -24.59 -36.16
N THR A 139 33.23 -24.23 -35.64
CA THR A 139 32.12 -25.21 -35.56
C THR A 139 31.55 -25.47 -36.96
N ALA A 140 30.86 -26.59 -37.18
CA ALA A 140 30.22 -26.86 -38.48
C ALA A 140 29.20 -25.76 -38.88
N ALA A 141 28.57 -25.11 -37.89
CA ALA A 141 27.64 -24.00 -38.09
C ALA A 141 28.35 -22.71 -38.53
N ASP A 142 29.51 -22.39 -37.93
CA ASP A 142 30.31 -21.22 -38.31
C ASP A 142 30.99 -21.44 -39.66
N LEU A 143 31.53 -22.64 -39.88
CA LEU A 143 32.18 -23.01 -41.13
C LEU A 143 31.21 -22.90 -42.32
N LYS A 144 29.93 -23.22 -42.12
CA LYS A 144 28.89 -23.01 -43.13
C LYS A 144 28.81 -21.54 -43.59
N LEU A 145 28.92 -20.57 -42.68
CA LEU A 145 28.93 -19.14 -43.02
C LEU A 145 30.24 -18.73 -43.72
N SER A 146 31.37 -19.31 -43.28
CA SER A 146 32.69 -19.10 -43.88
C SER A 146 32.77 -19.61 -45.33
N VAL A 147 32.25 -20.81 -45.60
CA VAL A 147 32.23 -21.41 -46.95
C VAL A 147 31.39 -20.59 -47.94
N ILE A 148 30.26 -20.03 -47.52
CA ILE A 148 29.44 -19.14 -48.37
C ILE A 148 30.25 -17.93 -48.87
N LYS A 149 31.16 -17.39 -48.05
CA LYS A 149 32.01 -16.24 -48.43
C LYS A 149 32.99 -16.57 -49.56
N MET A 150 33.26 -17.85 -49.84
CA MET A 150 34.16 -18.28 -50.91
C MET A 150 33.68 -17.85 -52.30
N ILE A 151 32.37 -17.78 -52.52
CA ILE A 151 31.77 -17.36 -53.81
C ILE A 151 32.18 -15.92 -54.15
N GLY A 152 32.16 -15.03 -53.15
CA GLY A 152 32.62 -13.65 -53.27
C GLY A 152 34.15 -13.47 -53.22
N GLY A 153 34.92 -14.56 -53.12
CA GLY A 153 36.38 -14.56 -53.01
C GLY A 153 36.94 -14.55 -51.58
N GLY A 154 36.08 -14.48 -50.55
CA GLY A 154 36.44 -14.52 -49.13
C GLY A 154 36.88 -15.91 -48.65
N PHE A 155 37.18 -16.00 -47.34
CA PHE A 155 37.58 -17.21 -46.58
C PHE A 155 38.81 -17.98 -47.09
N ARG A 156 39.77 -18.31 -46.23
CA ARG A 156 41.00 -19.03 -46.62
C ARG A 156 41.01 -20.42 -45.97
N PRO A 157 40.53 -21.46 -46.68
CA PRO A 157 40.42 -22.79 -46.11
C PRO A 157 41.80 -23.44 -45.89
N LYS A 158 41.89 -24.25 -44.84
CA LYS A 158 43.03 -25.11 -44.49
C LYS A 158 42.83 -26.53 -44.99
N SER A 159 41.60 -27.05 -44.96
CA SER A 159 41.28 -28.39 -45.43
C SER A 159 41.52 -28.53 -46.92
N GLU A 160 42.00 -29.71 -47.32
CA GLU A 160 42.38 -30.00 -48.70
C GLU A 160 41.19 -29.83 -49.65
N PHE A 161 40.05 -30.45 -49.32
CA PHE A 161 38.83 -30.35 -50.12
C PHE A 161 38.36 -28.89 -50.31
N LEU A 162 38.28 -28.09 -49.23
CA LEU A 162 37.78 -26.72 -49.34
C LEU A 162 38.75 -25.83 -50.14
N ARG A 163 40.05 -26.11 -50.11
CA ARG A 163 41.04 -25.41 -50.94
C ARG A 163 40.84 -25.70 -52.42
N GLU A 164 40.64 -26.97 -52.79
CA GLU A 164 40.31 -27.36 -54.17
C GLU A 164 38.98 -26.79 -54.62
N PHE A 165 37.96 -26.89 -53.76
CA PHE A 165 36.64 -26.32 -54.01
C PHE A 165 36.71 -24.81 -54.22
N LYS A 166 37.54 -24.09 -53.46
CA LYS A 166 37.75 -22.64 -53.66
C LYS A 166 38.34 -22.32 -55.03
N LEU A 167 39.28 -23.12 -55.52
CA LEU A 167 39.87 -22.94 -56.84
C LEU A 167 38.82 -23.17 -57.94
N GLU A 168 37.99 -24.21 -57.80
CA GLU A 168 36.88 -24.48 -58.71
C GLU A 168 35.86 -23.34 -58.73
N LEU A 169 35.44 -22.83 -57.56
CA LEU A 169 34.53 -21.69 -57.47
C LEU A 169 35.09 -20.42 -58.12
N LYS A 170 36.40 -20.16 -57.97
CA LYS A 170 37.06 -19.00 -58.59
C LYS A 170 37.04 -19.08 -60.12
N ARG A 171 37.25 -20.29 -60.68
CA ARG A 171 37.13 -20.56 -62.13
C ARG A 171 35.68 -20.32 -62.58
N ILE A 172 34.73 -21.03 -61.96
CA ILE A 172 33.30 -20.94 -62.27
C ILE A 172 32.81 -19.49 -62.21
N THR A 173 33.21 -18.74 -61.18
CA THR A 173 32.83 -17.33 -61.01
C THR A 173 33.27 -16.47 -62.20
N ARG A 174 34.49 -16.67 -62.71
CA ARG A 174 34.99 -15.92 -63.86
C ARG A 174 34.19 -16.26 -65.11
N ASP A 175 34.05 -17.55 -65.40
CA ASP A 175 33.39 -18.04 -66.62
C ASP A 175 31.92 -17.61 -66.66
N ILE A 176 31.20 -17.72 -65.55
CA ILE A 176 29.80 -17.29 -65.46
C ILE A 176 29.68 -15.77 -65.59
N VAL A 177 30.48 -14.98 -64.87
CA VAL A 177 30.35 -13.52 -64.91
C VAL A 177 30.64 -12.96 -66.30
N ASP A 178 31.58 -13.56 -67.04
CA ASP A 178 31.87 -13.15 -68.41
C ASP A 178 30.73 -13.52 -69.38
N LEU A 179 29.92 -14.54 -69.08
CA LEU A 179 28.66 -14.84 -69.79
C LEU A 179 27.51 -13.88 -69.43
N TYR A 180 27.61 -13.14 -68.33
CA TYR A 180 26.58 -12.19 -67.86
C TYR A 180 27.16 -10.78 -67.62
N PRO A 181 27.65 -10.10 -68.67
CA PRO A 181 28.40 -8.84 -68.55
C PRO A 181 27.61 -7.71 -67.92
N GLN A 182 26.27 -7.73 -67.96
CA GLN A 182 25.42 -6.74 -67.32
C GLN A 182 25.61 -6.68 -65.80
N PHE A 183 25.90 -7.81 -65.13
CA PHE A 183 26.14 -7.82 -63.68
C PHE A 183 27.55 -7.32 -63.35
N LYS A 184 28.52 -7.63 -64.21
CA LYS A 184 29.89 -7.10 -64.12
C LYS A 184 29.91 -5.58 -64.27
N ALA A 185 29.16 -5.04 -65.24
CA ALA A 185 29.03 -3.60 -65.45
C ALA A 185 28.47 -2.88 -64.22
N ILE A 186 27.46 -3.45 -63.55
CA ILE A 186 26.89 -2.89 -62.31
C ILE A 186 27.91 -2.89 -61.15
N LYS A 187 28.87 -3.82 -61.14
CA LYS A 187 29.84 -4.01 -60.05
C LYS A 187 31.28 -3.66 -60.43
N GLN A 188 31.48 -2.95 -61.54
CA GLN A 188 32.79 -2.62 -62.09
C GLN A 188 33.69 -1.87 -61.10
N ASP A 189 33.10 -1.03 -60.25
CA ASP A 189 33.81 -0.17 -59.29
C ASP A 189 34.03 -0.85 -57.92
N SER A 190 33.73 -2.14 -57.78
CA SER A 190 33.96 -2.87 -56.53
C SER A 190 35.37 -3.44 -56.45
N ASP A 191 35.91 -3.62 -55.24
CA ASP A 191 37.26 -4.18 -55.01
C ASP A 191 37.45 -5.57 -55.65
N ASN A 192 36.36 -6.34 -55.75
CA ASN A 192 36.30 -7.61 -56.47
C ASN A 192 35.09 -7.61 -57.42
N PRO A 193 35.25 -7.09 -58.67
CA PRO A 193 34.14 -6.97 -59.63
C PRO A 193 33.50 -8.31 -59.96
N TYR A 194 34.33 -9.36 -60.12
CA TYR A 194 33.85 -10.71 -60.43
C TYR A 194 33.08 -11.32 -59.26
N GLY A 195 33.64 -11.30 -58.04
CA GLY A 195 32.97 -11.81 -56.85
C GLY A 195 31.67 -11.07 -56.52
N SER A 196 31.66 -9.76 -56.68
CA SER A 196 30.46 -8.94 -56.45
C SER A 196 29.39 -9.17 -57.51
N ALA A 197 29.79 -9.38 -58.77
CA ALA A 197 28.88 -9.66 -59.87
C ALA A 197 28.20 -11.02 -59.75
N ILE A 198 28.95 -12.08 -59.39
CA ILE A 198 28.36 -13.42 -59.18
C ILE A 198 27.38 -13.40 -58.00
N CYS A 199 27.72 -12.73 -56.89
CA CYS A 199 26.79 -12.57 -55.76
C CYS A 199 25.52 -11.82 -56.18
N LEU A 200 25.62 -10.77 -57.00
CA LEU A 200 24.45 -10.05 -57.49
C LEU A 200 23.57 -10.92 -58.40
N LEU A 201 24.19 -11.73 -59.27
CA LEU A 201 23.49 -12.68 -60.14
C LEU A 201 22.73 -13.73 -59.31
N LEU A 202 23.40 -14.38 -58.36
CA LEU A 202 22.78 -15.39 -57.49
C LEU A 202 21.64 -14.78 -56.66
N ASN A 203 21.84 -13.61 -56.05
CA ASN A 203 20.79 -12.86 -55.35
C ASN A 203 19.57 -12.51 -56.24
N SER A 204 19.79 -12.35 -57.56
CA SER A 204 18.70 -12.09 -58.51
C SER A 204 17.91 -13.36 -58.81
N LEU A 205 18.59 -14.51 -58.91
CA LEU A 205 17.94 -15.81 -59.05
C LEU A 205 17.16 -16.19 -57.79
N GLU A 206 17.71 -15.92 -56.59
CA GLU A 206 16.98 -16.08 -55.31
C GLU A 206 15.68 -15.25 -55.32
N SER A 207 15.77 -13.98 -55.73
CA SER A 207 14.61 -13.09 -55.78
C SER A 207 13.55 -13.54 -56.79
N TRP A 208 13.98 -14.14 -57.90
CA TRP A 208 13.09 -14.73 -58.91
C TRP A 208 12.41 -16.00 -58.40
N ALA A 209 13.11 -16.86 -57.67
CA ALA A 209 12.51 -18.02 -57.03
C ALA A 209 11.42 -17.62 -56.02
N VAL A 210 11.66 -16.56 -55.23
CA VAL A 210 10.64 -15.98 -54.33
C VAL A 210 9.44 -15.44 -55.13
N ASP A 211 9.67 -14.73 -56.24
CA ASP A 211 8.58 -14.20 -57.09
C ASP A 211 7.67 -15.29 -57.67
N VAL A 212 8.25 -16.45 -57.99
CA VAL A 212 7.50 -17.62 -58.46
C VAL A 212 6.72 -18.28 -57.33
N ALA A 213 7.29 -18.32 -56.12
CA ALA A 213 6.65 -18.93 -54.95
C ALA A 213 5.49 -18.10 -54.39
N MET A 214 5.61 -16.77 -54.31
CA MET A 214 4.61 -15.89 -53.71
C MET A 214 3.16 -16.09 -54.19
N PRO A 215 2.84 -16.14 -55.51
CA PRO A 215 1.47 -16.35 -55.96
C PRO A 215 0.95 -17.75 -55.63
N LEU A 216 1.82 -18.75 -55.53
CA LEU A 216 1.44 -20.12 -55.17
C LEU A 216 1.18 -20.27 -53.66
N TRP A 217 1.78 -19.42 -52.83
CA TRP A 217 1.69 -19.48 -51.37
C TRP A 217 0.81 -18.38 -50.77
N HIS A 218 0.02 -17.66 -51.59
CA HIS A 218 -0.79 -16.53 -51.13
C HIS A 218 -1.80 -16.92 -50.02
N GLU A 219 -2.35 -18.13 -50.05
CA GLU A 219 -3.25 -18.67 -49.02
C GLU A 219 -2.55 -18.98 -47.68
N GLN A 220 -1.21 -18.98 -47.64
CA GLN A 220 -0.43 -19.29 -46.45
C GLN A 220 -0.14 -18.07 -45.56
N ASP A 221 -0.77 -16.93 -45.88
CA ASP A 221 -0.59 -15.62 -45.21
C ASP A 221 0.89 -15.20 -45.20
N LEU A 222 1.33 -14.61 -46.33
CA LEU A 222 2.70 -14.16 -46.54
C LEU A 222 3.06 -13.03 -45.57
N CYS A 223 3.97 -13.33 -44.64
CA CYS A 223 4.31 -12.45 -43.53
C CYS A 223 5.45 -11.49 -43.88
N ALA A 224 6.67 -12.01 -44.09
CA ALA A 224 7.87 -11.17 -44.25
C ALA A 224 8.84 -11.76 -45.27
N SER A 225 9.52 -10.91 -46.03
CA SER A 225 10.57 -11.32 -46.98
C SER A 225 11.95 -11.13 -46.35
N ILE A 226 12.59 -12.24 -45.97
CA ILE A 226 13.90 -12.25 -45.32
C ILE A 226 14.95 -12.66 -46.34
N PHE A 227 15.31 -11.70 -47.21
CA PHE A 227 16.31 -11.88 -48.26
C PHE A 227 15.98 -13.01 -49.25
N ASP A 228 16.59 -14.19 -49.09
CA ASP A 228 16.41 -15.41 -49.89
C ASP A 228 15.31 -16.34 -49.37
N GLY A 229 14.70 -15.99 -48.25
CA GLY A 229 13.58 -16.72 -47.63
C GLY A 229 12.29 -15.89 -47.53
N LEU A 230 11.18 -16.59 -47.31
CA LEU A 230 9.85 -16.01 -47.12
C LEU A 230 9.18 -16.60 -45.87
N HIS A 231 8.84 -15.74 -44.93
CA HIS A 231 8.07 -16.12 -43.75
C HIS A 231 6.58 -16.21 -44.09
N THR A 232 5.90 -17.24 -43.60
CA THR A 232 4.44 -17.44 -43.74
C THR A 232 3.80 -17.68 -42.37
N CYS A 233 2.59 -17.19 -42.12
CA CYS A 233 1.90 -17.46 -40.85
C CYS A 233 1.30 -18.88 -40.83
N VAL A 234 1.00 -19.45 -41.99
CA VAL A 234 0.56 -20.84 -42.15
C VAL A 234 1.68 -21.66 -42.78
N ARG A 235 1.83 -22.91 -42.34
CA ARG A 235 2.89 -23.79 -42.82
C ARG A 235 2.65 -24.14 -44.29
N VAL A 236 3.62 -23.83 -45.14
CA VAL A 236 3.58 -24.23 -46.56
C VAL A 236 3.71 -25.76 -46.66
N PRO A 237 2.74 -26.45 -47.29
CA PRO A 237 2.78 -27.90 -47.41
C PRO A 237 3.69 -28.35 -48.58
N PRO A 238 4.22 -29.60 -48.55
CA PRO A 238 5.20 -30.06 -49.51
C PRO A 238 4.76 -30.03 -50.98
N GLU A 239 3.47 -30.13 -51.27
CA GLU A 239 2.92 -30.00 -52.62
C GLU A 239 3.06 -28.59 -53.18
N LEU A 240 2.91 -27.55 -52.36
CA LEU A 240 3.12 -26.17 -52.78
C LEU A 240 4.61 -25.84 -52.93
N HIS A 241 5.49 -26.49 -52.17
CA HIS A 241 6.93 -26.46 -52.44
C HIS A 241 7.23 -27.07 -53.80
N ARG A 242 6.78 -28.30 -54.08
CA ARG A 242 7.00 -28.97 -55.38
C ARG A 242 6.44 -28.19 -56.55
N ALA A 243 5.29 -27.53 -56.39
CA ALA A 243 4.71 -26.65 -57.40
C ALA A 243 5.62 -25.44 -57.68
N ALA A 244 6.13 -24.78 -56.63
CA ALA A 244 7.05 -23.66 -56.76
C ALA A 244 8.41 -24.08 -57.38
N GLU A 245 8.95 -25.23 -56.97
CA GLU A 245 10.17 -25.83 -57.52
C GLU A 245 10.00 -26.13 -59.02
N SER A 246 8.88 -26.76 -59.40
CA SER A 246 8.58 -27.10 -60.79
C SER A 246 8.38 -25.85 -61.65
N ALA A 247 7.69 -24.83 -61.13
CA ALA A 247 7.50 -23.56 -61.81
C ALA A 247 8.82 -22.80 -62.00
N PHE A 248 9.71 -22.82 -61.00
CA PHE A 248 11.03 -22.20 -61.12
C PHE A 248 11.94 -22.96 -62.08
N LEU A 249 11.92 -24.29 -62.05
CA LEU A 249 12.65 -25.14 -63.00
C LEU A 249 12.18 -24.87 -64.44
N ALA A 250 10.87 -24.80 -64.67
CA ALA A 250 10.32 -24.50 -65.99
C ALA A 250 10.71 -23.10 -66.49
N ALA A 251 10.80 -22.11 -65.58
CA ALA A 251 11.12 -20.74 -65.92
C ALA A 251 12.63 -20.49 -66.11
N SER A 252 13.48 -21.17 -65.33
CA SER A 252 14.91 -20.88 -65.24
C SER A 252 15.84 -21.97 -65.77
N GLY A 253 15.34 -23.20 -65.92
CA GLY A 253 16.16 -24.39 -66.18
C GLY A 253 16.98 -24.86 -64.97
N ILE A 254 16.79 -24.26 -63.79
CA ILE A 254 17.56 -24.57 -62.57
C ILE A 254 16.66 -25.30 -61.57
N SER A 255 17.14 -26.45 -61.09
CA SER A 255 16.48 -27.19 -60.01
C SER A 255 16.83 -26.59 -58.66
N ILE A 256 15.82 -26.35 -57.82
CA ILE A 256 15.97 -25.92 -56.42
C ILE A 256 15.11 -26.81 -55.52
N GLN A 257 15.33 -26.71 -54.22
CA GLN A 257 14.48 -27.36 -53.22
C GLN A 257 14.12 -26.35 -52.14
N TRP A 258 12.83 -26.24 -51.81
CA TRP A 258 12.33 -25.45 -50.68
C TRP A 258 12.27 -26.30 -49.41
N ARG A 259 12.47 -25.65 -48.26
CA ARG A 259 12.32 -26.28 -46.95
C ARG A 259 11.70 -25.30 -45.96
N THR A 260 10.61 -25.73 -45.33
CA THR A 260 10.05 -25.02 -44.18
C THR A 260 10.78 -25.40 -42.90
N LYS A 261 11.10 -24.40 -42.08
CA LYS A 261 11.65 -24.54 -40.74
C LYS A 261 10.79 -23.75 -39.76
N SER A 262 10.66 -24.29 -38.54
CA SER A 262 10.18 -23.49 -37.42
C SER A 262 11.34 -22.69 -36.84
N HIS A 263 11.02 -21.55 -36.24
CA HIS A 263 12.00 -20.80 -35.46
C HIS A 263 12.46 -21.66 -34.28
N PRO A 264 13.79 -21.79 -34.04
CA PRO A 264 14.28 -22.50 -32.87
C PRO A 264 13.75 -21.85 -31.60
N ASP A 265 13.51 -22.66 -30.56
CA ASP A 265 13.16 -22.12 -29.24
C ASP A 265 14.23 -21.09 -28.83
N PRO A 266 13.83 -19.89 -28.40
CA PRO A 266 14.79 -18.90 -27.99
C PRO A 266 15.67 -19.45 -26.85
N ILE A 267 16.95 -19.11 -26.85
CA ILE A 267 17.92 -19.50 -25.81
C ILE A 267 17.55 -18.91 -24.41
N TRP A 268 16.41 -18.23 -24.28
CA TRP A 268 15.87 -17.62 -23.06
C TRP A 268 15.24 -18.61 -22.07
N LYS A 269 15.85 -19.79 -21.85
CA LYS A 269 15.38 -20.79 -20.87
C LYS A 269 15.34 -20.30 -19.41
N ASN A 270 15.81 -19.08 -19.12
CA ASN A 270 15.90 -18.52 -17.77
C ASN A 270 15.04 -17.27 -17.56
N MET A 271 14.18 -16.87 -18.50
CA MET A 271 13.14 -15.88 -18.21
C MET A 271 11.87 -16.64 -17.82
N ASP A 272 11.78 -16.97 -16.53
CA ASP A 272 10.64 -17.65 -15.92
C ASP A 272 9.33 -16.96 -16.31
N ARG A 273 8.52 -17.64 -17.12
CA ARG A 273 7.15 -17.23 -17.43
C ARG A 273 6.21 -17.36 -16.23
N GLU A 274 6.64 -17.99 -15.14
CA GLU A 274 5.81 -18.22 -13.94
C GLU A 274 5.82 -17.06 -12.92
N HIS A 275 6.67 -16.03 -13.08
CA HIS A 275 6.72 -14.92 -12.12
C HIS A 275 6.37 -13.54 -12.70
N CYS A 276 6.39 -13.32 -14.00
CA CYS A 276 5.98 -12.02 -14.54
C CYS A 276 4.45 -11.96 -14.72
N THR A 277 3.75 -11.63 -13.63
CA THR A 277 2.40 -11.07 -13.75
C THR A 277 2.47 -9.78 -14.59
N HIS A 278 1.42 -9.52 -15.38
CA HIS A 278 1.34 -8.40 -16.32
C HIS A 278 1.63 -7.00 -15.71
N GLU A 279 1.67 -6.86 -14.37
CA GLU A 279 2.01 -5.61 -13.66
C GLU A 279 3.52 -5.39 -13.46
N GLU A 280 4.35 -6.44 -13.34
CA GLU A 280 5.79 -6.28 -13.05
C GLU A 280 6.62 -5.83 -14.26
N VAL A 281 6.17 -6.15 -15.48
CA VAL A 281 6.84 -5.74 -16.74
C VAL A 281 6.68 -4.24 -17.00
N TYR A 282 5.63 -3.62 -16.44
CA TYR A 282 5.40 -2.19 -16.53
C TYR A 282 6.41 -1.36 -15.71
N ASP A 283 7.17 -1.98 -14.79
CA ASP A 283 8.08 -1.28 -13.87
C ASP A 283 9.53 -1.17 -14.38
N LYS A 284 9.90 -1.88 -15.45
CA LYS A 284 11.29 -1.90 -15.97
C LYS A 284 11.48 -1.43 -17.40
N CYS A 285 10.44 -0.95 -18.07
CA CYS A 285 10.66 -0.20 -19.29
C CYS A 285 11.50 1.04 -18.95
N THR A 286 12.40 1.50 -19.83
CA THR A 286 12.20 2.80 -20.52
C THR A 286 13.43 3.27 -21.32
N LEU A 287 13.14 3.68 -22.56
CA LEU A 287 14.12 4.12 -23.57
C LEU A 287 14.08 5.61 -23.88
N GLY A 288 13.22 6.37 -23.20
CA GLY A 288 13.04 7.80 -23.43
C GLY A 288 12.69 8.50 -22.13
N TYR A 289 12.83 9.82 -22.10
CA TYR A 289 12.59 10.66 -20.93
C TYR A 289 11.22 10.38 -20.28
N GLU A 290 10.14 10.43 -21.06
CA GLU A 290 8.76 10.16 -20.60
C GLU A 290 8.60 8.81 -19.94
N GLY A 291 9.35 7.86 -20.45
CA GLY A 291 9.39 6.55 -19.89
C GLY A 291 9.99 6.53 -18.48
N VAL A 292 11.23 6.98 -18.37
CA VAL A 292 11.96 6.99 -17.09
C VAL A 292 11.20 7.86 -16.09
N LYS A 293 10.58 8.96 -16.56
CA LYS A 293 9.68 9.80 -15.78
C LYS A 293 8.50 8.99 -15.23
N ALA A 294 7.76 8.28 -16.08
CA ALA A 294 6.58 7.53 -15.67
C ALA A 294 6.87 6.44 -14.63
N SER A 295 8.03 5.78 -14.67
CA SER A 295 8.42 4.80 -13.65
C SER A 295 8.95 5.48 -12.38
N PHE A 296 9.77 6.53 -12.53
CA PHE A 296 10.31 7.30 -11.41
C PHE A 296 9.20 7.96 -10.58
N GLU A 297 8.20 8.54 -11.24
CA GLU A 297 7.10 9.25 -10.57
C GLU A 297 6.05 8.33 -9.94
N ARG A 298 6.18 7.01 -10.05
CA ARG A 298 5.33 6.06 -9.30
C ARG A 298 5.51 6.20 -7.80
N THR A 299 6.76 6.36 -7.38
CA THR A 299 7.12 6.48 -5.96
C THR A 299 7.66 7.86 -5.62
N VAL A 300 8.18 8.61 -6.60
CA VAL A 300 8.83 9.90 -6.36
C VAL A 300 7.93 11.06 -6.76
N PHE A 301 7.88 12.09 -5.92
CA PHE A 301 7.17 13.32 -6.21
C PHE A 301 7.75 14.54 -5.47
N LYS A 302 7.31 15.73 -5.86
CA LYS A 302 7.69 17.00 -5.24
C LYS A 302 6.60 17.52 -4.32
N CYS A 303 6.97 18.03 -3.14
CA CYS A 303 6.07 18.77 -2.26
C CYS A 303 6.48 20.25 -2.21
N LYS A 304 5.53 21.17 -2.39
CA LYS A 304 5.82 22.61 -2.39
C LYS A 304 5.99 23.18 -0.98
N ARG A 305 5.22 22.70 0.00
CA ARG A 305 5.17 23.26 1.36
C ARG A 305 5.12 22.16 2.45
N PRO A 306 6.19 21.98 3.23
CA PRO A 306 7.50 22.61 3.06
C PRO A 306 8.18 22.10 1.78
N TYR A 307 9.08 22.91 1.19
CA TYR A 307 9.73 22.56 -0.08
C TYR A 307 10.65 21.35 0.09
N MET A 308 10.29 20.22 -0.52
CA MET A 308 11.06 18.98 -0.44
C MET A 308 10.68 17.99 -1.56
N PHE A 309 11.49 16.95 -1.70
CA PHE A 309 11.20 15.80 -2.54
C PHE A 309 10.85 14.60 -1.68
N CYS A 310 9.95 13.76 -2.16
CA CYS A 310 9.40 12.64 -1.42
C CYS A 310 9.53 11.36 -2.24
N GLU A 311 9.85 10.26 -1.58
CA GLU A 311 9.88 8.91 -2.16
C GLU A 311 9.06 7.97 -1.25
N GLU A 312 8.06 7.32 -1.85
CA GLU A 312 7.30 6.24 -1.24
C GLU A 312 8.21 5.00 -1.13
N MET A 313 8.33 4.44 0.08
CA MET A 313 9.10 3.22 0.33
C MET A 313 8.22 2.18 1.00
N VAL A 314 8.19 0.97 0.46
CA VAL A 314 7.51 -0.18 1.07
C VAL A 314 8.58 -1.02 1.79
N ASP A 315 8.38 -1.28 3.08
CA ASP A 315 9.28 -2.17 3.81
C ASP A 315 8.95 -3.66 3.59
N HIS A 316 9.77 -4.56 4.16
CA HIS A 316 9.56 -6.02 4.05
C HIS A 316 8.26 -6.53 4.71
N ALA A 317 7.53 -5.70 5.43
CA ALA A 317 6.27 -6.01 6.10
C ALA A 317 5.05 -5.37 5.41
N ASP A 318 5.21 -4.96 4.15
CA ASP A 318 4.20 -4.25 3.34
C ASP A 318 3.71 -2.95 3.99
N ASP A 319 4.57 -2.32 4.82
CA ASP A 319 4.27 -1.05 5.48
C ASP A 319 4.87 0.11 4.66
N CYS A 320 4.00 1.01 4.19
CA CYS A 320 4.40 2.14 3.38
C CYS A 320 4.92 3.27 4.27
N THR A 321 6.14 3.71 4.01
CA THR A 321 6.79 4.87 4.64
C THR A 321 7.13 5.92 3.60
N LEU A 322 7.35 7.15 4.04
CA LEU A 322 7.70 8.26 3.15
C LEU A 322 9.07 8.81 3.51
N ASN A 323 10.02 8.67 2.59
CA ASN A 323 11.32 9.31 2.69
C ASN A 323 11.22 10.76 2.19
N THR A 324 11.73 11.73 2.95
CA THR A 324 11.68 13.16 2.59
C THR A 324 13.08 13.75 2.53
N MET A 325 13.41 14.43 1.44
CA MET A 325 14.76 14.92 1.14
C MET A 325 14.75 16.38 0.71
N ARG A 326 15.81 17.12 1.07
CA ARG A 326 16.10 18.42 0.45
C ARG A 326 16.70 18.22 -0.95
N LYS A 327 16.65 19.27 -1.76
CA LYS A 327 17.12 19.28 -3.15
C LYS A 327 18.49 18.60 -3.35
N ASN A 328 19.51 19.01 -2.60
CA ASN A 328 20.87 18.49 -2.81
C ASN A 328 20.99 17.00 -2.51
N ASP A 329 20.33 16.51 -1.46
CA ASP A 329 20.39 15.09 -1.10
C ASP A 329 19.63 14.25 -2.14
N PHE A 330 18.49 14.77 -2.61
CA PHE A 330 17.70 14.16 -3.69
C PHE A 330 18.47 14.10 -5.02
N GLU A 331 19.08 15.21 -5.45
CA GLU A 331 19.91 15.26 -6.66
C GLU A 331 21.11 14.30 -6.57
N ASN A 332 21.77 14.23 -5.42
CA ASN A 332 22.89 13.31 -5.20
C ASN A 332 22.43 11.84 -5.21
N MET A 333 21.28 11.53 -4.60
CA MET A 333 20.76 10.16 -4.52
C MET A 333 20.44 9.58 -5.89
N TYR A 334 19.92 10.41 -6.82
CA TYR A 334 19.50 9.96 -8.14
C TYR A 334 20.40 10.45 -9.29
N CYS A 335 21.57 11.03 -8.98
CA CYS A 335 22.51 11.55 -9.99
C CYS A 335 22.95 10.50 -11.04
N ASN A 336 22.83 9.22 -10.71
CA ASN A 336 23.15 8.08 -11.55
C ASN A 336 21.97 7.55 -12.38
N LYS A 337 20.80 8.22 -12.37
CA LYS A 337 19.68 7.90 -13.27
C LYS A 337 19.88 8.57 -14.62
N TYR A 338 19.64 7.80 -15.69
CA TYR A 338 19.82 8.23 -17.08
C TYR A 338 18.65 7.78 -17.93
N TYR A 339 18.47 8.46 -19.05
CA TYR A 339 17.59 8.03 -20.13
C TYR A 339 18.32 8.13 -21.48
N TRP A 340 17.78 7.49 -22.51
CA TRP A 340 18.33 7.55 -23.86
C TRP A 340 17.50 8.52 -24.70
N GLU A 341 18.14 9.45 -25.40
CA GLU A 341 17.50 10.30 -26.40
C GLU A 341 17.90 9.81 -27.78
N VAL A 342 16.95 9.35 -28.59
CA VAL A 342 17.18 8.88 -29.96
C VAL A 342 16.90 10.01 -30.95
N ARG A 343 17.89 10.39 -31.76
CA ARG A 343 17.74 11.37 -32.84
C ARG A 343 18.06 10.73 -34.19
N ALA A 344 17.08 10.75 -35.09
CA ALA A 344 17.27 10.38 -36.48
C ALA A 344 17.70 11.63 -37.27
N THR A 345 18.95 11.64 -37.75
CA THR A 345 19.47 12.74 -38.56
C THR A 345 19.45 12.30 -40.03
N LYS A 346 18.71 13.05 -40.87
CA LYS A 346 18.73 12.87 -42.32
C LYS A 346 19.95 13.60 -42.88
N THR A 347 20.95 12.86 -43.33
CA THR A 347 22.09 13.47 -44.03
C THR A 347 21.80 13.49 -45.52
N LYS A 348 21.58 14.68 -46.09
CA LYS A 348 21.42 14.83 -47.53
C LYS A 348 22.76 14.57 -48.23
N SER A 349 22.82 13.57 -49.09
CA SER A 349 24.00 13.34 -49.92
C SER A 349 24.08 14.42 -51.01
N ARG A 350 25.23 15.10 -51.12
CA ARG A 350 25.52 16.04 -52.23
C ARG A 350 26.02 15.36 -53.50
N LYS A 351 26.25 14.04 -53.50
CA LYS A 351 26.73 13.28 -54.68
C LYS A 351 25.57 12.55 -55.36
N SER A 352 25.41 12.76 -56.66
CA SER A 352 24.45 12.04 -57.50
C SER A 352 24.71 10.54 -57.45
N GLY A 353 23.74 9.75 -56.97
CA GLY A 353 23.82 8.28 -56.91
C GLY A 353 24.02 7.68 -55.52
N VAL A 354 24.25 8.48 -54.47
CA VAL A 354 24.30 8.00 -53.07
C VAL A 354 22.98 8.37 -52.37
N LYS A 355 22.25 7.36 -51.86
CA LYS A 355 20.98 7.55 -51.13
C LYS A 355 21.20 8.41 -49.88
N ASP A 356 20.21 9.24 -49.54
CA ASP A 356 20.15 9.91 -48.24
C ASP A 356 20.27 8.86 -47.12
N THR A 357 21.28 9.01 -46.27
CA THR A 357 21.48 8.12 -45.12
C THR A 357 20.78 8.73 -43.90
N VAL A 358 19.89 7.95 -43.29
CA VAL A 358 19.35 8.24 -41.96
C VAL A 358 20.33 7.65 -40.95
N SER A 359 21.09 8.49 -40.27
CA SER A 359 21.87 8.06 -39.12
C SER A 359 21.01 8.22 -37.87
N VAL A 360 20.83 7.12 -37.14
CA VAL A 360 20.16 7.15 -35.84
C VAL A 360 21.26 7.19 -34.78
N ALA A 361 21.39 8.33 -34.11
CA ALA A 361 22.30 8.51 -32.99
C ALA A 361 21.48 8.54 -31.70
N ALA A 362 21.90 7.79 -30.70
CA ALA A 362 21.33 7.88 -29.37
C ALA A 362 22.35 8.41 -28.40
N THR A 363 21.91 9.34 -27.56
CA THR A 363 22.75 9.97 -26.56
C THR A 363 22.19 9.64 -25.18
N LYS A 364 23.06 9.09 -24.32
CA LYS A 364 22.74 8.91 -22.91
C LYS A 364 22.69 10.27 -22.24
N LYS A 365 21.57 10.62 -21.62
CA LYS A 365 21.36 11.90 -20.94
C LYS A 365 21.07 11.69 -19.44
N PRO A 366 21.58 12.57 -18.56
CA PRO A 366 21.28 12.52 -17.14
C PRO A 366 19.81 12.87 -16.90
N PHE A 367 19.05 11.95 -16.32
CA PHE A 367 17.60 12.08 -16.12
C PHE A 367 17.26 13.23 -15.17
N MET A 368 17.97 13.34 -14.04
CA MET A 368 17.65 14.33 -13.00
C MET A 368 17.75 15.76 -13.49
N LYS A 369 18.66 16.06 -14.43
CA LYS A 369 18.82 17.41 -14.96
C LYS A 369 17.55 17.86 -15.69
N ASP A 370 17.00 17.00 -16.52
CA ASP A 370 15.85 17.31 -17.36
C ASP A 370 14.54 17.21 -16.54
N TRP A 371 14.43 16.22 -15.64
CA TRP A 371 13.29 16.11 -14.71
C TRP A 371 13.11 17.32 -13.80
N MET A 372 14.21 17.91 -13.31
CA MET A 372 14.14 19.11 -12.46
C MET A 372 13.67 20.37 -13.20
N MET A 373 13.69 20.37 -14.54
CA MET A 373 13.21 21.48 -15.39
C MET A 373 11.83 21.24 -15.97
N ASP A 374 11.28 20.03 -15.81
CA ASP A 374 9.97 19.65 -16.33
C ASP A 374 8.86 20.28 -15.46
N GLU A 375 7.93 20.96 -16.12
CA GLU A 375 6.81 21.66 -15.49
C GLU A 375 5.68 20.70 -15.08
N ASP A 376 5.63 19.52 -15.70
CA ASP A 376 4.59 18.51 -15.54
C ASP A 376 5.02 17.35 -14.62
N ILE A 377 6.00 17.58 -13.73
CA ILE A 377 6.41 16.57 -12.76
C ILE A 377 5.35 16.36 -11.67
N ARG A 378 5.20 15.11 -11.21
CA ARG A 378 4.29 14.77 -10.10
C ARG A 378 4.56 15.65 -8.88
N THR A 379 3.61 16.54 -8.57
CA THR A 379 3.76 17.57 -7.54
C THR A 379 2.50 17.72 -6.69
N PHE A 380 2.68 17.87 -5.39
CA PHE A 380 1.63 18.21 -4.43
C PHE A 380 1.96 19.51 -3.71
N ASP A 381 0.94 20.24 -3.27
CA ASP A 381 1.13 21.47 -2.51
C ASP A 381 1.53 21.17 -1.06
N TYR A 382 0.94 20.13 -0.48
CA TYR A 382 1.12 19.72 0.92
C TYR A 382 1.18 18.20 1.06
N LEU A 383 1.82 17.75 2.14
CA LEU A 383 1.66 16.41 2.69
C LEU A 383 0.75 16.48 3.91
N ASP A 384 -0.23 15.58 4.02
CA ASP A 384 -1.01 15.47 5.24
C ASP A 384 -1.45 14.02 5.51
N PHE A 385 -1.77 13.71 6.76
CA PHE A 385 -2.25 12.39 7.17
C PHE A 385 -3.77 12.45 7.34
N LEU A 386 -4.49 11.97 6.31
CA LEU A 386 -5.95 12.11 6.17
C LEU A 386 -6.63 10.74 6.09
N PRO A 387 -6.64 9.95 7.19
CA PRO A 387 -7.39 8.71 7.25
C PRO A 387 -8.92 8.95 7.32
N PRO A 388 -9.75 7.98 6.88
CA PRO A 388 -11.20 8.09 6.96
C PRO A 388 -11.71 8.43 8.38
N PRO A 389 -12.76 9.26 8.53
CA PRO A 389 -13.64 9.78 7.48
C PRO A 389 -13.13 11.08 6.82
N LEU A 390 -11.88 11.49 7.05
CA LEU A 390 -11.32 12.67 6.39
C LEU A 390 -11.19 12.44 4.89
N THR A 391 -11.44 13.48 4.11
CA THR A 391 -11.33 13.45 2.64
C THR A 391 -10.05 14.14 2.20
N CYS A 392 -9.29 13.50 1.30
CA CYS A 392 -8.06 14.08 0.76
C CYS A 392 -8.35 15.02 -0.42
N PRO A 393 -7.98 16.31 -0.35
CA PRO A 393 -8.01 17.19 -1.52
C PRO A 393 -7.03 16.74 -2.60
N SER A 394 -7.29 17.05 -3.87
CA SER A 394 -6.47 16.61 -5.01
C SER A 394 -5.05 17.19 -5.02
N ASN A 395 -4.82 18.33 -4.36
CA ASN A 395 -3.51 18.98 -4.27
C ASN A 395 -2.71 18.55 -3.02
N VAL A 396 -3.25 17.66 -2.20
CA VAL A 396 -2.60 17.12 -1.00
C VAL A 396 -2.25 15.67 -1.24
N TYR A 397 -1.03 15.28 -0.87
CA TYR A 397 -0.67 13.87 -0.84
C TYR A 397 -1.07 13.29 0.52
N ASN A 398 -1.87 12.22 0.50
CA ASN A 398 -2.31 11.53 1.70
C ASN A 398 -1.23 10.56 2.21
N CYS A 399 -0.74 10.78 3.42
CA CYS A 399 0.22 9.90 4.08
C CYS A 399 -0.44 8.66 4.73
N TYR A 400 -1.76 8.45 4.58
CA TYR A 400 -2.47 7.28 5.08
C TYR A 400 -2.63 6.21 3.99
N TYR A 401 -2.09 5.01 4.24
CA TYR A 401 -2.03 3.89 3.29
C TYR A 401 -3.03 2.76 3.57
N GLY A 402 -3.97 2.99 4.50
CA GLY A 402 -4.88 1.95 4.97
C GLY A 402 -4.24 1.01 5.98
N PHE A 403 -5.03 0.04 6.48
CA PHE A 403 -4.55 -0.97 7.42
C PHE A 403 -4.07 -2.22 6.67
N ALA A 404 -2.84 -2.65 6.92
CA ALA A 404 -2.31 -3.89 6.33
C ALA A 404 -3.15 -5.11 6.72
N VAL A 405 -3.65 -5.17 7.96
CA VAL A 405 -4.53 -6.26 8.45
C VAL A 405 -5.82 -6.40 7.64
N ALA A 406 -6.33 -5.30 7.03
CA ALA A 406 -7.54 -5.33 6.21
C ALA A 406 -7.31 -6.05 4.85
N ARG A 407 -6.05 -6.20 4.42
CA ARG A 407 -5.66 -6.88 3.18
C ARG A 407 -5.37 -8.37 3.37
N LEU A 408 -5.33 -8.86 4.62
CA LEU A 408 -5.09 -10.28 4.91
C LEU A 408 -6.27 -11.15 4.42
N PRO A 409 -6.04 -12.43 4.09
CA PRO A 409 -7.11 -13.37 3.76
C PRO A 409 -8.15 -13.48 4.88
N ALA A 410 -9.40 -13.83 4.54
CA ALA A 410 -10.45 -14.03 5.53
C ALA A 410 -10.05 -15.09 6.58
N ALA A 411 -10.42 -14.84 7.84
CA ALA A 411 -10.10 -15.72 8.96
C ALA A 411 -10.78 -17.09 8.83
N ALA A 412 -10.06 -18.17 9.16
CA ALA A 412 -10.66 -19.49 9.26
C ALA A 412 -11.50 -19.62 10.56
N PRO A 413 -12.46 -20.56 10.63
CA PRO A 413 -13.25 -20.78 11.85
C PRO A 413 -12.39 -20.98 13.11
N THR A 414 -11.27 -21.70 12.99
CA THR A 414 -10.32 -21.91 14.08
C THR A 414 -9.65 -20.63 14.56
N ASP A 415 -9.42 -19.66 13.67
CA ASP A 415 -8.87 -18.36 14.06
C ASP A 415 -9.89 -17.52 14.85
N VAL A 416 -11.18 -17.64 14.49
CA VAL A 416 -12.29 -17.00 15.22
C VAL A 416 -12.48 -17.67 16.58
N GLU A 417 -12.38 -19.00 16.67
CA GLU A 417 -12.37 -19.73 17.95
C GLU A 417 -11.22 -19.27 18.85
N ASP A 418 -10.00 -19.14 18.31
CA ASP A 418 -8.84 -18.64 19.07
C ASP A 418 -9.02 -17.19 19.54
N LEU A 419 -9.62 -16.32 18.72
CA LEU A 419 -9.99 -14.96 19.11
C LEU A 419 -10.93 -14.97 20.32
N HIS A 420 -12.01 -15.74 20.26
CA HIS A 420 -13.03 -15.81 21.31
C HIS A 420 -12.56 -16.58 22.56
N GLY A 421 -11.72 -17.59 22.40
CA GLY A 421 -11.24 -18.46 23.49
C GLY A 421 -10.01 -17.93 24.22
N HIS A 422 -9.20 -17.09 23.58
CA HIS A 422 -7.92 -16.62 24.14
C HIS A 422 -7.78 -15.11 24.19
N VAL A 423 -8.04 -14.41 23.08
CA VAL A 423 -7.75 -12.97 22.96
C VAL A 423 -8.78 -12.12 23.69
N LEU A 424 -10.07 -12.34 23.45
CA LEU A 424 -11.14 -11.58 24.12
C LEU A 424 -11.18 -11.81 25.65
N PRO A 425 -11.03 -13.05 26.15
CA PRO A 425 -10.92 -13.30 27.59
C PRO A 425 -9.70 -12.63 28.21
N PHE A 426 -8.53 -12.65 27.54
CA PHE A 426 -7.37 -11.90 28.02
C PHE A 426 -7.65 -10.39 28.13
N MET A 427 -8.32 -9.80 27.14
CA MET A 427 -8.69 -8.39 27.18
C MET A 427 -9.66 -8.06 28.32
N HIS A 428 -10.58 -8.98 28.64
CA HIS A 428 -11.55 -8.81 29.72
C HIS A 428 -10.91 -9.06 31.10
N ASP A 429 -10.40 -10.27 31.32
CA ASP A 429 -9.98 -10.76 32.64
C ASP A 429 -8.65 -10.16 33.08
N ILE A 430 -7.71 -9.95 32.15
CA ILE A 430 -6.36 -9.47 32.47
C ILE A 430 -6.23 -7.97 32.21
N MET A 431 -6.51 -7.50 30.99
CA MET A 431 -6.34 -6.08 30.66
C MET A 431 -7.35 -5.19 31.40
N CYS A 432 -8.60 -5.62 31.54
CA CYS A 432 -9.64 -4.83 32.22
C CYS A 432 -9.96 -5.31 33.64
N ASN A 433 -9.18 -6.27 34.17
CA ASN A 433 -9.34 -6.86 35.50
C ASN A 433 -10.77 -7.33 35.79
N GLY A 434 -11.43 -7.93 34.79
CA GLY A 434 -12.80 -8.42 34.87
C GLY A 434 -13.87 -7.33 34.98
N ASN A 435 -13.52 -6.05 34.74
CA ASN A 435 -14.49 -4.95 34.76
C ASN A 435 -15.20 -4.83 33.41
N ASP A 436 -16.45 -5.30 33.36
CA ASP A 436 -17.29 -5.26 32.16
C ASP A 436 -17.43 -3.87 31.55
N ALA A 437 -17.64 -2.83 32.37
CA ALA A 437 -17.85 -1.48 31.87
C ALA A 437 -16.59 -0.91 31.20
N VAL A 438 -15.42 -1.13 31.82
CA VAL A 438 -14.11 -0.75 31.24
C VAL A 438 -13.83 -1.56 29.98
N TYR A 439 -14.12 -2.86 30.00
CA TYR A 439 -13.95 -3.74 28.84
C TYR A 439 -14.77 -3.26 27.64
N GLN A 440 -16.06 -2.96 27.83
CA GLN A 440 -16.92 -2.43 26.78
C GLN A 440 -16.41 -1.08 26.23
N TYR A 441 -15.88 -0.21 27.09
CA TYR A 441 -15.26 1.04 26.65
C TYR A 441 -14.02 0.77 25.79
N VAL A 442 -13.14 -0.14 26.21
CA VAL A 442 -11.92 -0.52 25.47
C VAL A 442 -12.26 -1.11 24.11
N LEU A 443 -13.25 -1.98 24.02
CA LEU A 443 -13.71 -2.55 22.74
C LEU A 443 -14.18 -1.45 21.78
N LYS A 444 -14.97 -0.49 22.26
CA LYS A 444 -15.45 0.64 21.44
C LYS A 444 -14.33 1.61 21.06
N ASP A 445 -13.32 1.82 21.91
CA ASP A 445 -12.16 2.66 21.56
C ASP A 445 -11.33 2.02 20.45
N LEU A 446 -11.06 0.71 20.53
CA LEU A 446 -10.40 -0.06 19.47
C LEU A 446 -11.23 -0.08 18.18
N ALA A 447 -12.54 -0.29 18.28
CA ALA A 447 -13.46 -0.20 17.14
C ALA A 447 -13.39 1.19 16.46
N ASN A 448 -13.43 2.27 17.23
CA ASN A 448 -13.33 3.63 16.67
C ASN A 448 -11.98 3.89 16.00
N ARG A 449 -10.89 3.30 16.47
CA ARG A 449 -9.56 3.43 15.84
C ARG A 449 -9.50 2.80 14.46
N VAL A 450 -10.18 1.68 14.24
CA VAL A 450 -10.20 0.99 12.95
C VAL A 450 -11.33 1.47 12.03
N GLN A 451 -12.49 1.84 12.57
CA GLN A 451 -13.63 2.31 11.78
C GLN A 451 -13.53 3.80 11.41
N GLN A 452 -13.03 4.64 12.32
CA GLN A 452 -12.93 6.10 12.15
C GLN A 452 -11.52 6.61 12.54
N PRO A 453 -10.44 6.11 11.90
CA PRO A 453 -9.07 6.45 12.26
C PRO A 453 -8.77 7.95 12.32
N GLY A 454 -9.39 8.76 11.46
CA GLY A 454 -9.24 10.23 11.42
C GLY A 454 -10.01 11.00 12.49
N LYS A 455 -10.89 10.35 13.27
CA LYS A 455 -11.69 11.02 14.31
C LYS A 455 -11.16 10.72 15.70
N LYS A 456 -10.42 11.68 16.27
CA LYS A 456 -9.89 11.57 17.64
C LYS A 456 -11.02 11.45 18.67
N THR A 457 -10.80 10.61 19.68
CA THR A 457 -11.69 10.51 20.85
C THR A 457 -11.48 11.65 21.84
N THR A 458 -10.35 12.37 21.74
CA THR A 458 -9.88 13.39 22.70
C THR A 458 -9.64 12.88 24.12
N VAL A 459 -9.60 11.55 24.27
CA VAL A 459 -9.34 10.82 25.52
C VAL A 459 -8.14 9.92 25.30
N ALA A 460 -7.17 9.99 26.21
CA ALA A 460 -6.05 9.07 26.29
C ALA A 460 -6.40 7.87 27.17
N LEU A 461 -5.87 6.70 26.80
CA LEU A 461 -5.94 5.53 27.68
C LEU A 461 -4.74 5.53 28.62
N SER A 462 -4.93 5.12 29.86
CA SER A 462 -3.86 4.96 30.84
C SER A 462 -3.88 3.55 31.42
N PHE A 463 -2.90 2.75 31.02
CA PHE A 463 -2.71 1.38 31.50
C PHE A 463 -1.94 1.42 32.83
N LEU A 464 -2.59 0.95 33.88
CA LEU A 464 -2.09 0.86 35.25
C LEU A 464 -1.87 -0.60 35.64
N GLY A 465 -0.90 -0.86 36.52
CA GLY A 465 -0.58 -2.18 37.05
C GLY A 465 0.93 -2.36 37.20
N ASP A 466 1.39 -3.41 37.86
CA ASP A 466 2.82 -3.61 38.11
C ASP A 466 3.63 -3.97 36.85
N GLU A 467 4.95 -4.05 36.97
CA GLU A 467 5.80 -4.58 35.91
C GLU A 467 5.50 -6.07 35.68
N GLY A 468 5.43 -6.50 34.42
CA GLY A 468 5.16 -7.90 34.07
C GLY A 468 3.68 -8.29 33.95
N VAL A 469 2.73 -7.38 34.16
CA VAL A 469 1.27 -7.65 33.99
C VAL A 469 0.80 -7.63 32.53
N GLY A 470 1.65 -7.25 31.58
CA GLY A 470 1.34 -7.29 30.13
C GLY A 470 0.96 -5.97 29.47
N LYS A 471 1.17 -4.80 30.11
CA LYS A 471 0.87 -3.47 29.53
C LYS A 471 1.48 -3.28 28.13
N ASN A 472 2.79 -3.53 28.01
CA ASN A 472 3.53 -3.43 26.74
C ASN A 472 3.19 -4.56 25.76
N PHE A 473 2.74 -5.72 26.27
CA PHE A 473 2.29 -6.83 25.42
C PHE A 473 1.05 -6.44 24.63
N VAL A 474 0.05 -5.84 25.30
CA VAL A 474 -1.18 -5.34 24.64
C VAL A 474 -0.86 -4.35 23.52
N VAL A 475 0.02 -3.37 23.78
CA VAL A 475 0.42 -2.39 22.76
C VAL A 475 1.06 -3.09 21.55
N ASN A 476 2.02 -3.97 21.78
CA ASN A 476 2.83 -4.58 20.72
C ASN A 476 2.13 -5.68 19.93
N TYR A 477 1.19 -6.41 20.54
CA TYR A 477 0.54 -7.58 19.93
C TYR A 477 -0.92 -7.36 19.52
N ILE A 478 -1.58 -6.32 20.04
CA ILE A 478 -2.96 -5.97 19.67
C ILE A 478 -2.98 -4.65 18.92
N TYR A 479 -2.55 -3.55 19.54
CA TYR A 479 -2.71 -2.22 18.96
C TYR A 479 -1.84 -1.98 17.72
N VAL A 480 -0.53 -2.26 17.82
CA VAL A 480 0.42 -2.04 16.72
C VAL A 480 0.10 -2.89 15.50
N PRO A 481 -0.18 -4.21 15.61
CA PRO A 481 -0.50 -5.02 14.44
C PRO A 481 -1.83 -4.65 13.77
N LEU A 482 -2.82 -4.17 14.53
CA LEU A 482 -4.08 -3.69 13.96
C LEU A 482 -3.91 -2.38 13.18
N MET A 483 -3.09 -1.47 13.69
CA MET A 483 -2.91 -0.14 13.09
C MET A 483 -1.79 -0.09 12.06
N GLY A 484 -0.79 -0.97 12.10
CA GLY A 484 0.42 -0.86 11.31
C GLY A 484 1.53 -0.12 12.07
N LYS A 485 2.76 -0.59 11.89
CA LYS A 485 3.93 -0.15 12.67
C LYS A 485 4.33 1.27 12.30
N SER A 486 4.25 1.64 11.02
CA SER A 486 4.54 2.98 10.51
C SER A 486 3.66 4.07 11.12
N MET A 487 2.44 3.71 11.56
CA MET A 487 1.45 4.63 12.13
C MET A 487 1.43 4.60 13.67
N CYS A 488 2.37 3.89 14.29
CA CYS A 488 2.51 3.79 15.74
C CYS A 488 3.90 4.26 16.19
N SER A 489 3.96 5.06 17.26
CA SER A 489 5.24 5.39 17.89
C SER A 489 5.22 5.09 19.39
N LYS A 490 6.43 4.90 19.93
CA LYS A 490 6.67 4.75 21.35
C LYS A 490 7.62 5.85 21.81
N ALA A 491 7.31 6.50 22.91
CA ALA A 491 8.07 7.60 23.47
C ALA A 491 8.34 7.34 24.96
N ALA A 492 9.62 7.29 25.32
CA ALA A 492 10.09 7.23 26.71
C ALA A 492 10.72 8.57 27.15
N ASP A 493 11.22 9.36 26.19
CA ASP A 493 11.76 10.71 26.40
C ASP A 493 10.85 11.72 25.68
N LEU A 494 10.13 12.54 26.45
CA LEU A 494 9.18 13.49 25.89
C LEU A 494 9.87 14.62 25.11
N GLU A 495 11.04 15.07 25.57
CA GLU A 495 11.75 16.18 24.97
C GLU A 495 12.30 15.78 23.59
N HIS A 496 12.90 14.61 23.48
CA HIS A 496 13.37 14.14 22.18
C HIS A 496 12.23 13.69 21.27
N SER A 497 11.25 12.95 21.79
CA SER A 497 10.24 12.27 20.96
C SER A 497 9.01 13.13 20.59
N LEU A 498 8.63 14.13 21.40
CA LEU A 498 7.38 14.89 21.17
C LEU A 498 7.53 16.41 21.18
N PHE A 499 8.43 16.97 21.99
CA PHE A 499 8.52 18.42 22.19
C PHE A 499 9.79 19.06 21.62
N GLY A 500 10.70 18.24 21.08
CA GLY A 500 11.90 18.71 20.41
C GLY A 500 11.53 19.45 19.13
N ARG A 501 12.33 20.45 18.76
CA ARG A 501 12.06 21.33 17.61
C ARG A 501 11.71 20.57 16.32
N PHE A 502 12.34 19.42 16.10
CA PHE A 502 12.16 18.61 14.88
C PHE A 502 11.34 17.32 15.08
N SER A 503 10.71 17.15 16.24
CA SER A 503 10.04 15.90 16.62
C SER A 503 8.69 15.66 15.92
N CYS A 504 8.00 16.73 15.48
CA CYS A 504 6.69 16.69 14.81
C CYS A 504 5.70 15.68 15.46
N PRO A 505 5.24 15.95 16.69
CA PRO A 505 4.53 14.98 17.53
C PRO A 505 3.27 14.43 16.86
N GLY A 506 3.20 13.10 16.72
CA GLY A 506 2.02 12.41 16.21
C GLY A 506 1.77 12.61 14.71
N ARG A 507 2.72 13.18 13.96
CA ARG A 507 2.68 13.25 12.50
C ARG A 507 2.64 11.83 11.93
N ASN A 508 1.68 11.57 11.04
CA ASN A 508 1.46 10.26 10.40
C ASN A 508 1.15 9.10 11.38
N ASN A 509 0.74 9.41 12.61
CA ASN A 509 0.45 8.39 13.62
C ASN A 509 -1.05 8.32 13.96
N LEU A 510 -1.53 7.09 14.17
CA LEU A 510 -2.80 6.79 14.83
C LEU A 510 -2.62 6.51 16.33
N LEU A 511 -1.43 6.05 16.72
CA LEU A 511 -1.10 5.71 18.10
C LEU A 511 0.26 6.27 18.51
N VAL A 512 0.29 6.86 19.71
CA VAL A 512 1.52 7.21 20.42
C VAL A 512 1.45 6.59 21.81
N CYS A 513 2.36 5.66 22.10
CA CYS A 513 2.51 5.03 23.40
C CYS A 513 3.59 5.76 24.21
N LEU A 514 3.20 6.35 25.34
CA LEU A 514 4.07 7.02 26.30
C LEU A 514 4.41 6.01 27.41
N ASP A 515 5.60 5.42 27.30
CA ASP A 515 6.01 4.31 28.16
C ASP A 515 6.90 4.79 29.29
N GLU A 516 6.42 4.62 30.53
CA GLU A 516 7.18 4.90 31.76
C GLU A 516 7.81 6.30 31.82
N ILE A 517 7.06 7.32 31.41
CA ILE A 517 7.51 8.71 31.46
C ILE A 517 7.89 9.09 32.90
N ARG A 518 9.08 9.69 33.06
CA ARG A 518 9.55 10.15 34.37
C ARG A 518 8.61 11.22 34.94
N PRO A 519 8.24 11.16 36.24
CA PRO A 519 7.31 12.13 36.83
C PRO A 519 7.71 13.60 36.65
N ALA A 520 9.02 13.90 36.70
CA ALA A 520 9.53 15.25 36.48
C ALA A 520 9.28 15.77 35.04
N GLU A 521 9.42 14.90 34.04
CA GLU A 521 9.13 15.25 32.64
C GLU A 521 7.64 15.37 32.39
N MET A 522 6.84 14.45 32.94
CA MET A 522 5.40 14.51 32.87
C MET A 522 4.89 15.83 33.46
N ALA A 523 5.40 16.24 34.63
CA ALA A 523 5.04 17.51 35.25
C ALA A 523 5.46 18.74 34.42
N ARG A 524 6.64 18.69 33.79
CA ARG A 524 7.15 19.78 32.94
C ARG A 524 6.32 19.99 31.68
N TYR A 525 5.90 18.90 31.02
CA TYR A 525 5.24 18.94 29.72
C TYR A 525 3.72 18.68 29.77
N TYR A 526 3.14 18.63 30.96
CA TYR A 526 1.75 18.22 31.17
C TYR A 526 0.75 19.00 30.32
N ASP A 527 0.80 20.34 30.34
CA ASP A 527 -0.16 21.15 29.58
C ASP A 527 0.00 20.97 28.07
N GLN A 528 1.23 20.82 27.58
CA GLN A 528 1.48 20.56 26.15
C GLN A 528 0.99 19.17 25.71
N LEU A 529 1.14 18.14 26.56
CA LEU A 529 0.55 16.82 26.33
C LEU A 529 -0.98 16.90 26.29
N MET A 530 -1.58 17.69 27.17
CA MET A 530 -3.03 17.85 27.26
C MET A 530 -3.60 18.54 26.02
N ASP A 531 -2.82 19.43 25.41
CA ASP A 531 -3.16 20.06 24.14
C ASP A 531 -3.05 19.03 23.01
N LEU A 532 -1.96 18.25 22.93
CA LEU A 532 -1.76 17.21 21.91
C LEU A 532 -2.88 16.15 21.87
N ILE A 533 -3.40 15.74 23.03
CA ILE A 533 -4.52 14.79 23.11
C ILE A 533 -5.76 15.33 22.38
N THR A 534 -6.00 16.64 22.43
CA THR A 534 -7.21 17.27 21.91
C THR A 534 -7.04 17.98 20.57
N ALA A 535 -5.81 18.36 20.21
CA ALA A 535 -5.52 19.12 19.00
C ALA A 535 -5.88 18.34 17.74
N GLU A 536 -6.65 18.96 16.85
CA GLU A 536 -6.94 18.42 15.51
C GLU A 536 -5.85 18.80 14.50
N MET A 537 -5.16 19.91 14.73
CA MET A 537 -4.06 20.42 13.92
C MET A 537 -2.84 20.70 14.78
N SER A 538 -1.67 20.35 14.27
CA SER A 538 -0.37 20.60 14.90
C SER A 538 0.57 21.31 13.94
N GLN A 539 1.56 22.02 14.49
CA GLN A 539 2.63 22.65 13.71
C GLN A 539 3.93 21.85 13.86
N GLY A 540 4.69 21.74 12.77
CA GLY A 540 5.96 21.02 12.73
C GLY A 540 7.05 21.76 11.97
N GLU A 541 8.29 21.35 12.22
CA GLU A 541 9.49 21.75 11.50
C GLU A 541 10.32 20.48 11.24
N LEU A 542 10.75 20.25 9.99
CA LEU A 542 11.54 19.06 9.64
C LEU A 542 13.03 19.40 9.63
N LYS A 543 13.85 18.52 10.20
CA LYS A 543 15.29 18.71 10.23
C LYS A 543 15.85 18.77 8.81
N GLY A 544 16.57 19.85 8.50
CA GLY A 544 17.20 20.04 7.18
C GLY A 544 16.24 20.52 6.08
N ILE A 545 14.95 20.68 6.37
CA ILE A 545 13.95 21.26 5.47
C ILE A 545 13.55 22.64 6.00
N GLN A 546 13.50 23.65 5.13
CA GLN A 546 13.15 25.00 5.55
C GLN A 546 11.63 25.20 5.63
N GLY A 547 11.21 25.89 6.68
CA GLY A 547 9.82 26.32 6.89
C GLY A 547 9.07 25.48 7.92
N ARG A 548 8.10 26.12 8.56
CA ARG A 548 7.11 25.44 9.40
C ARG A 548 5.88 25.10 8.57
N PHE A 549 5.23 24.02 8.91
CA PHE A 549 3.99 23.57 8.26
C PHE A 549 2.99 23.09 9.29
N ASN A 550 1.72 23.13 8.93
CA ASN A 550 0.63 22.57 9.72
C ASN A 550 0.29 21.20 9.16
N TYR A 551 -0.09 20.28 10.05
CA TYR A 551 -0.54 18.94 9.68
C TYR A 551 -1.70 18.51 10.58
N THR A 552 -2.54 17.65 10.05
CA THR A 552 -3.65 17.03 10.76
C THR A 552 -3.11 16.04 11.78
N SER A 553 -3.54 16.17 13.03
CA SER A 553 -3.24 15.22 14.10
C SER A 553 -4.38 14.23 14.22
N CYS A 554 -4.10 12.96 13.96
CA CYS A 554 -5.02 11.84 14.22
C CYS A 554 -4.56 10.94 15.38
N ALA A 555 -3.41 11.27 15.98
CA ALA A 555 -2.78 10.46 17.01
C ALA A 555 -3.63 10.39 18.27
N ARG A 556 -3.83 9.18 18.78
CA ARG A 556 -4.41 8.89 20.09
C ARG A 556 -3.31 8.35 21.01
N TYR A 557 -3.41 8.67 22.29
CA TYR A 557 -2.32 8.44 23.24
C TYR A 557 -2.66 7.31 24.21
N ILE A 558 -1.68 6.45 24.46
CA ILE A 558 -1.70 5.45 25.53
C ILE A 558 -0.56 5.78 26.48
N PHE A 559 -0.85 5.86 27.77
CA PHE A 559 0.14 5.99 28.83
C PHE A 559 0.27 4.64 29.55
N THR A 560 1.48 4.20 29.85
CA THR A 560 1.72 3.05 30.72
C THR A 560 2.43 3.52 31.99
N SER A 561 1.98 3.05 33.15
CA SER A 561 2.67 3.27 34.42
C SER A 561 2.26 2.25 35.47
N ASN A 562 3.00 2.25 36.56
CA ASN A 562 2.69 1.43 37.73
C ASN A 562 1.70 2.13 38.66
N HIS A 563 1.73 3.46 38.75
CA HIS A 563 0.86 4.22 39.66
C HIS A 563 0.21 5.41 38.97
N MET A 564 -1.07 5.62 39.24
CA MET A 564 -1.85 6.72 38.67
C MET A 564 -1.27 8.11 38.99
N GLU A 565 -0.79 8.31 40.23
CA GLU A 565 -0.22 9.58 40.70
C GLU A 565 1.01 10.04 39.91
N ARG A 566 1.71 9.10 39.26
CA ARG A 566 2.91 9.39 38.45
C ARG A 566 2.56 9.89 37.05
N LEU A 567 1.33 9.65 36.60
CA LEU A 567 0.93 9.87 35.20
C LEU A 567 0.20 11.19 34.96
N VAL A 568 -0.59 11.67 35.92
CA VAL A 568 -1.53 12.76 35.65
C VAL A 568 -1.59 13.71 36.84
N ARG A 569 -1.36 15.00 36.59
CA ARG A 569 -1.78 16.04 37.52
C ARG A 569 -3.30 16.17 37.42
N ILE A 570 -4.02 15.46 38.29
CA ILE A 570 -5.48 15.42 38.25
C ILE A 570 -6.04 16.80 38.56
N ARG A 571 -6.69 17.42 37.57
CA ARG A 571 -7.44 18.67 37.73
C ARG A 571 -8.91 18.36 38.03
N PRO A 572 -9.61 19.23 38.78
CA PRO A 572 -11.04 19.09 39.07
C PRO A 572 -11.95 18.89 37.84
N THR A 573 -11.53 19.39 36.67
CA THR A 573 -12.30 19.34 35.41
C THR A 573 -11.67 18.42 34.37
N ASP A 574 -10.68 17.61 34.76
CA ASP A 574 -10.02 16.68 33.85
C ASP A 574 -11.03 15.65 33.31
N ARG A 575 -11.04 15.48 32.00
CA ARG A 575 -11.90 14.53 31.28
C ARG A 575 -11.16 13.83 30.14
N LYS A 576 -9.83 13.84 30.19
CA LYS A 576 -8.94 13.46 29.08
C LYS A 576 -8.37 12.05 29.23
N TYR A 577 -8.74 11.32 30.28
CA TYR A 577 -8.19 10.01 30.58
C TYR A 577 -9.27 8.96 30.82
N GLN A 578 -9.05 7.77 30.27
CA GLN A 578 -9.69 6.53 30.70
C GLN A 578 -8.61 5.66 31.32
N PHE A 579 -8.71 5.38 32.62
CA PHE A 579 -7.79 4.47 33.30
C PHE A 579 -8.25 3.03 33.13
N ILE A 580 -7.28 2.15 32.92
CA ILE A 580 -7.48 0.71 32.73
C ILE A 580 -6.48 0.03 33.65
N SER A 581 -7.01 -0.60 34.71
CA SER A 581 -6.20 -1.32 35.69
C SER A 581 -6.07 -2.77 35.27
N PHE A 582 -4.84 -3.23 35.09
CA PHE A 582 -4.52 -4.62 34.72
C PHE A 582 -4.61 -5.52 35.96
N SER A 583 -4.99 -6.78 35.75
CA SER A 583 -4.98 -7.81 36.78
C SER A 583 -3.57 -8.33 37.03
N ASP A 584 -3.23 -8.56 38.29
CA ASP A 584 -1.96 -9.18 38.69
C ASP A 584 -1.97 -10.71 38.51
N ALA A 585 -3.10 -11.31 38.11
CA ALA A 585 -3.31 -12.76 38.00
C ALA A 585 -2.30 -13.48 37.07
N ARG A 586 -1.67 -12.75 36.14
CA ARG A 586 -0.69 -13.28 35.17
C ARG A 586 0.66 -12.55 35.23
N ILE A 587 0.99 -11.91 36.35
CA ILE A 587 2.26 -11.20 36.50
C ILE A 587 3.44 -12.14 36.25
N ASN A 588 4.34 -11.77 35.34
CA ASN A 588 5.51 -12.56 34.94
C ASN A 588 5.21 -13.99 34.44
N ASP A 589 3.98 -14.28 33.99
CA ASP A 589 3.61 -15.58 33.40
C ASP A 589 4.10 -15.69 31.96
N VAL A 590 5.39 -15.98 31.80
CA VAL A 590 6.07 -16.08 30.50
C VAL A 590 5.42 -17.11 29.58
N ALA A 591 4.96 -18.25 30.13
CA ALA A 591 4.36 -19.32 29.35
C ALA A 591 3.02 -18.89 28.74
N PHE A 592 2.19 -18.21 29.53
CA PHE A 592 0.93 -17.63 29.06
C PHE A 592 1.16 -16.60 27.95
N PHE A 593 2.03 -15.61 28.16
CA PHE A 593 2.28 -14.56 27.17
C PHE A 593 2.94 -15.07 25.89
N ASN A 594 3.80 -16.09 25.97
CA ASN A 594 4.36 -16.74 24.78
C ASN A 594 3.28 -17.43 23.95
N THR A 595 2.38 -18.16 24.61
CA THR A 595 1.27 -18.86 23.95
C THR A 595 0.33 -17.86 23.27
N LEU A 596 -0.12 -16.86 24.01
CA LEU A 596 -0.99 -15.82 23.47
C LEU A 596 -0.31 -14.99 22.37
N GLY A 597 0.99 -14.71 22.53
CA GLY A 597 1.78 -14.00 21.52
C GLY A 597 1.94 -14.79 20.22
N ALA A 598 2.03 -16.12 20.30
CA ALA A 598 2.04 -16.99 19.12
C ALA A 598 0.67 -16.98 18.40
N ILE A 599 -0.43 -17.01 19.17
CA ILE A 599 -1.79 -16.88 18.62
C ILE A 599 -1.97 -15.54 17.91
N LEU A 600 -1.62 -14.43 18.56
CA LEU A 600 -1.73 -13.06 18.00
C LEU A 600 -0.77 -12.78 16.83
N LYS A 601 0.21 -13.65 16.59
CA LYS A 601 1.09 -13.57 15.42
C LYS A 601 0.51 -14.20 14.15
N ARG A 602 -0.54 -15.03 14.28
CA ARG A 602 -1.21 -15.66 13.13
C ARG A 602 -2.05 -14.62 12.40
N ASP A 603 -1.87 -14.53 11.08
CA ASP A 603 -2.59 -13.57 10.24
C ASP A 603 -4.10 -13.77 10.26
N GLY A 604 -4.57 -15.03 10.30
CA GLY A 604 -5.99 -15.34 10.44
C GLY A 604 -6.61 -14.78 11.73
N VAL A 605 -5.91 -14.86 12.87
CA VAL A 605 -6.38 -14.30 14.15
C VAL A 605 -6.37 -12.77 14.13
N ARG A 606 -5.35 -12.15 13.54
CA ARG A 606 -5.29 -10.69 13.37
C ARG A 606 -6.42 -10.19 12.49
N ARG A 607 -6.71 -10.91 11.40
CA ARG A 607 -7.85 -10.62 10.54
C ARG A 607 -9.17 -10.77 11.29
N ALA A 608 -9.36 -11.86 12.02
CA ALA A 608 -10.56 -12.08 12.84
C ALA A 608 -10.77 -10.95 13.84
N LEU A 609 -9.69 -10.51 14.51
CA LEU A 609 -9.71 -9.41 15.47
C LEU A 609 -10.09 -8.08 14.81
N TYR A 610 -9.53 -7.79 13.63
CA TYR A 610 -9.90 -6.60 12.84
C TYR A 610 -11.38 -6.63 12.43
N ASP A 611 -11.85 -7.75 11.86
CA ASP A 611 -13.25 -7.92 11.44
C ASP A 611 -14.21 -7.82 12.63
N PHE A 612 -13.85 -8.37 13.79
CA PHE A 612 -14.60 -8.22 15.03
C PHE A 612 -14.79 -6.74 15.39
N PHE A 613 -13.71 -5.95 15.41
CA PHE A 613 -13.79 -4.51 15.72
C PHE A 613 -14.52 -3.70 14.65
N MET A 614 -14.45 -4.09 13.37
CA MET A 614 -15.22 -3.45 12.30
C MET A 614 -16.74 -3.63 12.46
N ASN A 615 -17.18 -4.68 13.16
CA ASN A 615 -18.60 -5.01 13.37
C ASN A 615 -19.18 -4.47 14.70
N ILE A 616 -18.36 -3.87 15.57
CA ILE A 616 -18.86 -3.27 16.81
C ILE A 616 -19.64 -1.99 16.51
N ASP A 617 -20.86 -1.88 17.03
CA ASP A 617 -21.63 -0.64 16.95
C ASP A 617 -21.05 0.44 17.88
N ILE A 618 -20.58 1.52 17.27
CA ILE A 618 -20.09 2.73 17.94
C ILE A 618 -20.99 3.94 17.68
N SER A 619 -22.14 3.75 17.03
CA SER A 619 -23.07 4.84 16.75
C SER A 619 -23.61 5.46 18.04
N GLY A 620 -23.62 6.79 18.09
CA GLY A 620 -24.06 7.54 19.28
C GLY A 620 -23.15 7.44 20.51
N PHE A 621 -22.05 6.67 20.48
CA PHE A 621 -21.14 6.54 21.61
C PHE A 621 -20.26 7.79 21.76
N ASN A 622 -20.30 8.40 22.95
CA ASN A 622 -19.48 9.57 23.28
C ASN A 622 -18.34 9.19 24.24
N PHE A 623 -17.15 9.07 23.68
CA PHE A 623 -15.93 8.69 24.41
C PHE A 623 -15.55 9.64 25.55
N ILE A 624 -16.03 10.88 25.57
CA ILE A 624 -15.71 11.83 26.64
C ILE A 624 -16.67 11.65 27.82
N THR A 625 -17.98 11.53 27.54
CA THR A 625 -19.03 11.51 28.56
C THR A 625 -19.37 10.13 29.08
N GLN A 626 -19.05 9.07 28.32
CA GLN A 626 -19.32 7.67 28.68
C GLN A 626 -18.04 6.93 29.14
N ARG A 627 -17.06 7.68 29.66
CA ARG A 627 -15.89 7.08 30.34
C ARG A 627 -16.33 6.37 31.61
N VAL A 628 -15.51 5.43 32.04
CA VAL A 628 -15.70 4.64 33.26
C VAL A 628 -14.58 5.00 34.23
N PRO A 629 -14.71 6.09 35.01
CA PRO A 629 -13.67 6.52 35.93
C PRO A 629 -13.44 5.47 37.04
N LEU A 630 -12.18 5.12 37.31
CA LEU A 630 -11.81 4.28 38.45
C LEU A 630 -12.04 5.04 39.76
N GLN A 631 -12.33 4.30 40.84
CA GLN A 631 -12.57 4.90 42.16
C GLN A 631 -11.37 5.73 42.63
N GLU A 632 -10.15 5.23 42.46
CA GLU A 632 -8.93 5.95 42.83
C GLU A 632 -8.80 7.30 42.10
N TYR A 633 -9.19 7.35 40.82
CA TYR A 633 -9.19 8.57 40.03
C TYR A 633 -10.21 9.59 40.54
N ILE A 634 -11.39 9.11 40.91
CA ILE A 634 -12.43 9.92 41.53
C ILE A 634 -11.94 10.47 42.87
N ASP A 635 -11.32 9.64 43.71
CA ASP A 635 -10.79 10.02 45.01
C ASP A 635 -9.69 11.09 44.87
N ALA A 636 -8.75 10.89 43.93
CA ALA A 636 -7.70 11.86 43.65
C ALA A 636 -8.24 13.17 43.07
N LYS A 637 -9.32 13.13 42.26
CA LYS A 637 -10.05 14.33 41.83
C LYS A 637 -10.65 15.05 43.04
N MET A 638 -11.29 14.34 43.95
CA MET A 638 -11.90 14.95 45.14
C MET A 638 -10.87 15.68 46.00
N LEU A 639 -9.65 15.15 46.13
CA LEU A 639 -8.54 15.83 46.80
C LEU A 639 -8.11 17.12 46.10
N ALA A 640 -8.22 17.18 44.77
CA ALA A 640 -7.88 18.35 43.96
C ALA A 640 -9.01 19.40 43.91
N VAL A 641 -10.24 19.04 44.27
CA VAL A 641 -11.41 19.91 44.23
C VAL A 641 -11.57 20.66 45.56
N ARG A 642 -12.16 21.86 45.50
CA ARG A 642 -12.56 22.61 46.69
C ARG A 642 -13.48 21.76 47.58
N ARG A 643 -13.14 21.66 48.87
CA ARG A 643 -13.89 20.85 49.84
C ARG A 643 -15.35 21.21 49.95
N GLU A 644 -15.70 22.47 49.76
CA GLU A 644 -17.09 22.90 49.78
C GLU A 644 -17.91 22.20 48.69
N LEU A 645 -17.33 21.91 47.52
CA LEU A 645 -18.00 21.14 46.45
C LEU A 645 -18.09 19.66 46.79
N VAL A 646 -17.05 19.09 47.38
CA VAL A 646 -17.05 17.68 47.82
C VAL A 646 -18.10 17.47 48.90
N PHE A 647 -18.25 18.42 49.83
CA PHE A 647 -19.34 18.43 50.80
C PHE A 647 -20.71 18.51 50.12
N LEU A 648 -20.90 19.43 49.17
CA LEU A 648 -22.18 19.53 48.46
C LEU A 648 -22.51 18.24 47.71
N ARG A 649 -21.50 17.56 47.15
CA ARG A 649 -21.64 16.22 46.55
C ARG A 649 -22.11 15.19 47.58
N ASP A 650 -21.35 15.04 48.66
CA ASP A 650 -21.64 14.07 49.71
C ASP A 650 -23.02 14.32 50.35
N LYS A 651 -23.40 15.60 50.50
CA LYS A 651 -24.71 15.99 51.03
C LYS A 651 -25.82 15.67 50.03
N PHE A 652 -25.62 15.94 48.74
CA PHE A 652 -26.59 15.60 47.70
C PHE A 652 -26.80 14.08 47.54
N LEU A 653 -25.73 13.28 47.62
CA LEU A 653 -25.84 11.81 47.50
C LEU A 653 -26.50 11.16 48.73
N ARG A 654 -26.36 11.78 49.91
CA ARG A 654 -26.93 11.26 51.16
C ARG A 654 -28.34 11.80 51.44
N HIS A 655 -28.50 13.11 51.35
CA HIS A 655 -29.72 13.85 51.72
C HIS A 655 -30.04 14.91 50.65
N PRO A 656 -30.46 14.50 49.43
CA PRO A 656 -30.82 15.47 48.39
C PRO A 656 -31.98 16.39 48.84
N GLU A 657 -32.87 15.91 49.70
CA GLU A 657 -34.01 16.64 50.30
C GLU A 657 -33.59 17.95 50.98
N ASP A 658 -32.43 17.95 51.65
CA ASP A 658 -31.90 19.09 52.39
C ASP A 658 -31.48 20.26 51.49
N LEU A 659 -31.37 20.04 50.18
CA LEU A 659 -30.82 21.01 49.23
C LEU A 659 -31.88 21.70 48.36
N TYR A 660 -33.14 21.25 48.33
CA TYR A 660 -34.10 21.75 47.34
C TYR A 660 -34.57 23.18 47.57
N ASP A 661 -34.92 23.58 48.81
CA ASP A 661 -35.58 24.85 49.06
C ASP A 661 -35.07 25.58 50.32
N ASN A 662 -34.78 26.89 50.19
CA ASN A 662 -34.44 27.81 51.29
C ASN A 662 -33.28 27.37 52.20
N VAL A 663 -32.21 26.86 51.62
CA VAL A 663 -31.00 26.45 52.32
C VAL A 663 -30.31 27.67 52.93
N LYS A 664 -30.40 27.82 54.26
CA LYS A 664 -29.78 28.95 54.98
C LYS A 664 -28.27 28.79 55.01
N THR A 665 -27.53 29.83 54.62
CA THR A 665 -26.04 29.78 54.53
C THR A 665 -25.38 29.36 55.83
N ASN A 666 -25.87 29.82 56.98
CA ASN A 666 -25.29 29.49 58.29
C ASN A 666 -25.48 28.02 58.69
N MET A 667 -26.65 27.44 58.39
CA MET A 667 -26.93 26.02 58.66
C MET A 667 -26.09 25.14 57.74
N LEU A 668 -26.06 25.45 56.44
CA LEU A 668 -25.23 24.75 55.47
C LEU A 668 -23.73 24.84 55.81
N PHE A 669 -23.27 25.98 56.32
CA PHE A 669 -21.90 26.14 56.79
C PHE A 669 -21.60 25.33 58.07
N SER A 670 -22.56 25.26 59.00
CA SER A 670 -22.45 24.41 60.18
C SER A 670 -22.31 22.94 59.80
N ASP A 671 -23.17 22.46 58.89
CA ASP A 671 -23.12 21.09 58.36
C ASP A 671 -21.77 20.81 57.68
N PHE A 672 -21.28 21.77 56.88
CA PHE A 672 -19.97 21.67 56.25
C PHE A 672 -18.84 21.55 57.28
N MET A 673 -18.86 22.35 58.35
CA MET A 673 -17.82 22.29 59.38
C MET A 673 -17.85 20.97 60.16
N THR A 674 -19.04 20.41 60.42
CA THR A 674 -19.18 19.07 61.03
C THR A 674 -18.61 17.99 60.10
N TRP A 675 -19.06 17.96 58.85
CA TRP A 675 -18.56 17.03 57.83
C TRP A 675 -17.04 17.13 57.64
N ASN A 676 -16.49 18.35 57.63
CA ASN A 676 -15.06 18.58 57.46
C ASN A 676 -14.25 18.06 58.65
N LYS A 677 -14.77 18.16 59.88
CA LYS A 677 -14.15 17.58 61.08
C LYS A 677 -14.18 16.05 61.05
N GLU A 678 -15.29 15.45 60.63
CA GLU A 678 -15.43 14.00 60.49
C GLU A 678 -14.41 13.44 59.47
N LYS A 679 -14.29 14.07 58.30
CA LYS A 679 -13.30 13.70 57.28
C LYS A 679 -11.86 13.91 57.76
N ALA A 680 -11.59 14.98 58.51
CA ALA A 680 -10.29 15.23 59.13
C ALA A 680 -9.89 14.15 60.14
N ALA A 681 -10.85 13.67 60.96
CA ALA A 681 -10.62 12.59 61.92
C ALA A 681 -10.29 11.23 61.25
N MET A 682 -10.76 11.01 60.02
CA MET A 682 -10.50 9.80 59.23
C MET A 682 -9.15 9.85 58.48
N GLY A 683 -8.23 10.77 58.84
CA GLY A 683 -6.92 10.91 58.21
C GLY A 683 -6.89 11.84 56.99
N SER A 684 -8.03 12.43 56.62
CA SER A 684 -8.18 13.34 55.50
C SER A 684 -8.18 14.80 55.97
N CYS A 685 -6.95 15.32 56.18
CA CYS A 685 -6.54 16.72 55.97
C CYS A 685 -6.53 17.76 57.14
N ALA A 686 -5.92 18.93 56.84
CA ALA A 686 -5.68 20.12 57.67
C ALA A 686 -6.91 21.03 57.94
N GLU A 687 -6.77 21.95 58.92
CA GLU A 687 -7.80 22.92 59.39
C GLU A 687 -8.38 23.80 58.27
N TYR A 688 -9.71 24.01 58.29
CA TYR A 688 -10.42 24.88 57.35
C TYR A 688 -10.52 26.31 57.92
N SER A 689 -10.03 27.31 57.19
CA SER A 689 -9.82 28.67 57.68
C SER A 689 -10.83 29.73 57.17
N SER A 690 -11.81 29.35 56.35
CA SER A 690 -12.77 30.32 55.79
C SER A 690 -13.90 30.67 56.76
N THR A 691 -14.47 31.87 56.60
CA THR A 691 -15.63 32.34 57.38
C THR A 691 -16.96 31.95 56.74
N THR A 692 -18.06 32.00 57.49
CA THR A 692 -19.43 31.77 56.98
C THR A 692 -19.75 32.64 55.76
N ILE A 693 -19.22 33.88 55.72
CA ILE A 693 -19.38 34.81 54.59
C ILE A 693 -18.58 34.32 53.38
N GLY A 694 -17.33 33.90 53.58
CA GLY A 694 -16.47 33.34 52.53
C GLY A 694 -17.07 32.06 51.91
N PHE A 695 -17.61 31.18 52.74
CA PHE A 695 -18.36 30.00 52.31
C PHE A 695 -19.59 30.39 51.48
N GLY A 696 -20.43 31.31 51.98
CA GLY A 696 -21.61 31.79 51.25
C GLY A 696 -21.27 32.44 49.90
N MET A 697 -20.18 33.20 49.81
CA MET A 697 -19.68 33.75 48.56
C MET A 697 -19.28 32.66 47.56
N PHE A 698 -18.65 31.58 48.03
CA PHE A 698 -18.31 30.45 47.19
C PHE A 698 -19.55 29.73 46.66
N ILE A 699 -20.47 29.35 47.55
CA ILE A 699 -21.71 28.65 47.20
C ILE A 699 -22.52 29.44 46.16
N SER A 700 -22.56 30.77 46.27
CA SER A 700 -23.26 31.61 45.29
C SER A 700 -22.68 31.59 43.87
N LYS A 701 -21.45 31.08 43.68
CA LYS A 701 -20.80 30.91 42.39
C LYS A 701 -20.95 29.50 41.82
N VAL A 702 -21.49 28.56 42.60
CA VAL A 702 -21.72 27.18 42.18
C VAL A 702 -22.96 27.17 41.27
N LYS A 703 -22.80 26.66 40.04
CA LYS A 703 -23.91 26.59 39.08
C LYS A 703 -25.01 25.68 39.63
N GLY A 704 -26.24 26.17 39.62
CA GLY A 704 -27.39 25.53 40.27
C GLY A 704 -27.78 26.17 41.60
N PHE A 705 -26.90 26.91 42.29
CA PHE A 705 -27.27 27.65 43.50
C PHE A 705 -27.73 29.07 43.16
N VAL A 706 -29.02 29.33 43.33
CA VAL A 706 -29.64 30.64 43.10
C VAL A 706 -29.85 31.34 44.43
N LYS A 707 -29.45 32.61 44.55
CA LYS A 707 -29.72 33.40 45.77
C LYS A 707 -31.23 33.59 45.93
N ALA A 708 -31.80 33.13 47.04
CA ALA A 708 -33.18 33.39 47.42
C ALA A 708 -33.32 34.83 48.01
N LYS A 709 -34.55 35.37 48.03
CA LYS A 709 -34.85 36.65 48.70
C LYS A 709 -34.42 36.60 50.17
N ARG A 710 -33.89 37.72 50.69
CA ARG A 710 -33.46 37.86 52.10
C ARG A 710 -34.58 37.39 53.06
N VAL A 711 -34.25 36.43 53.91
CA VAL A 711 -35.06 36.05 55.08
C VAL A 711 -34.33 36.56 56.31
N GLY A 712 -34.64 37.79 56.74
CA GLY A 712 -33.93 38.47 57.82
C GLY A 712 -32.50 38.93 57.44
N ASN A 713 -31.55 38.84 58.38
CA ASN A 713 -30.15 39.27 58.20
C ASN A 713 -29.25 38.22 57.50
N LEU A 714 -29.81 37.08 57.06
CA LEU A 714 -29.05 35.95 56.51
C LEU A 714 -29.34 35.74 55.02
N SER A 715 -28.32 35.23 54.31
CA SER A 715 -28.45 34.79 52.91
C SER A 715 -29.03 33.37 52.88
N ALA A 716 -29.93 33.10 51.94
CA ALA A 716 -30.46 31.76 51.68
C ALA A 716 -30.29 31.43 50.18
N PHE A 717 -30.22 30.15 49.86
CA PHE A 717 -30.11 29.66 48.50
C PHE A 717 -31.28 28.74 48.16
N THR A 718 -31.70 28.77 46.90
CA THR A 718 -32.56 27.78 46.26
C THR A 718 -31.71 27.02 45.26
N VAL A 719 -31.80 25.70 45.22
CA VAL A 719 -31.01 24.89 44.29
C VAL A 719 -31.85 24.50 43.09
N ASP A 720 -31.47 24.97 41.91
CA ASP A 720 -31.89 24.40 40.63
C ASP A 720 -31.17 23.07 40.45
N VAL A 721 -31.85 22.00 40.85
CA VAL A 721 -31.28 20.64 40.88
C VAL A 721 -30.86 20.16 39.49
N PRO A 722 -31.66 20.29 38.42
CA PRO A 722 -31.18 19.99 37.06
C PRO A 722 -29.89 20.74 36.68
N ALA A 723 -29.80 22.04 36.99
CA ALA A 723 -28.60 22.82 36.69
C ALA A 723 -27.40 22.43 37.56
N PHE A 724 -27.64 22.08 38.83
CA PHE A 724 -26.61 21.61 39.76
C PHE A 724 -26.10 20.23 39.34
N LEU A 725 -26.98 19.30 38.97
CA LEU A 725 -26.61 17.96 38.50
C LEU A 725 -25.84 18.01 37.18
N SER A 726 -26.26 18.86 36.24
CA SER A 726 -25.49 19.14 35.02
C SER A 726 -24.09 19.68 35.34
N TYR A 727 -23.98 20.58 36.32
CA TYR A 727 -22.69 21.09 36.78
C TYR A 727 -21.84 19.99 37.42
N MET A 728 -22.42 19.16 38.28
CA MET A 728 -21.70 18.08 38.94
C MET A 728 -21.24 16.98 37.96
N ARG A 729 -22.05 16.65 36.95
CA ARG A 729 -21.63 15.79 35.83
C ARG A 729 -20.45 16.38 35.05
N SER A 730 -20.40 17.71 34.91
CA SER A 730 -19.30 18.36 34.20
C SER A 730 -17.94 18.32 34.93
N ILE A 731 -17.95 18.12 36.25
CA ILE A 731 -16.74 17.97 37.08
C ILE A 731 -16.40 16.49 37.34
N ASP A 732 -17.30 15.56 36.99
CA ASP A 732 -17.02 14.12 36.92
C ASP A 732 -16.41 13.58 38.23
N LEU A 733 -17.17 13.77 39.32
CA LEU A 733 -16.82 13.39 40.69
C LEU A 733 -17.62 12.18 41.19
N TYR A 734 -18.09 11.33 40.28
CA TYR A 734 -19.00 10.23 40.60
C TYR A 734 -18.49 8.90 40.10
N SER A 735 -18.73 7.85 40.89
CA SER A 735 -18.65 6.49 40.37
C SER A 735 -19.77 6.22 39.37
N ALA A 736 -19.67 5.11 38.62
CA ALA A 736 -20.73 4.69 37.70
C ALA A 736 -22.08 4.53 38.43
N ASP A 737 -22.07 3.92 39.62
CA ASP A 737 -23.26 3.69 40.45
C ASP A 737 -23.86 5.01 40.96
N GLU A 738 -23.01 5.95 41.39
CA GLU A 738 -23.44 7.28 41.82
C GLU A 738 -24.05 8.08 40.66
N ALA A 739 -23.49 7.97 39.45
CA ALA A 739 -24.00 8.64 38.25
C ALA A 739 -25.39 8.11 37.84
N GLU A 740 -25.64 6.81 37.99
CA GLU A 740 -26.95 6.21 37.76
C GLU A 740 -27.98 6.70 38.80
N TYR A 741 -27.61 6.73 40.08
CA TYR A 741 -28.41 7.30 41.16
C TYR A 741 -28.79 8.77 40.89
N ILE A 742 -27.85 9.58 40.41
CA ILE A 742 -28.11 10.97 40.04
C ILE A 742 -29.09 11.10 38.88
N THR A 743 -28.97 10.23 37.89
CA THR A 743 -29.88 10.21 36.73
C THR A 743 -31.32 9.89 37.15
N MET A 744 -31.48 9.04 38.17
CA MET A 744 -32.77 8.82 38.82
C MET A 744 -33.29 10.10 39.52
N CYS A 745 -32.44 10.81 40.27
CA CYS A 745 -32.82 12.07 40.94
C CYS A 745 -33.31 13.18 39.99
N GLU A 746 -32.93 13.14 38.70
CA GLU A 746 -33.37 14.08 37.67
C GLU A 746 -34.80 13.86 37.18
N GLN A 747 -35.37 12.67 37.40
CA GLN A 747 -36.73 12.37 36.95
C GLN A 747 -37.75 13.19 37.75
N LYS A 748 -38.67 13.88 37.07
CA LYS A 748 -39.67 14.82 37.66
C LYS A 748 -40.48 14.23 38.83
N HIS A 749 -40.61 12.91 38.92
CA HIS A 749 -41.31 12.22 40.02
C HIS A 749 -40.51 12.25 41.34
N PHE A 750 -39.18 12.23 41.30
CA PHE A 750 -38.30 12.24 42.47
C PHE A 750 -38.34 13.60 43.20
N VAL A 751 -38.20 14.70 42.46
CA VAL A 751 -38.27 16.07 43.00
C VAL A 751 -39.63 16.37 43.63
N ASN A 752 -40.72 15.84 43.06
CA ASN A 752 -42.06 15.98 43.61
C ASN A 752 -42.30 15.08 44.85
N ALA A 753 -41.62 13.94 44.95
CA ALA A 753 -41.69 13.05 46.12
C ALA A 753 -40.92 13.59 47.33
N CYS A 754 -39.73 14.17 47.13
CA CYS A 754 -38.97 14.85 48.19
C CYS A 754 -39.74 16.06 48.76
N LYS A 755 -40.50 16.78 47.91
CA LYS A 755 -41.35 17.90 48.34
C LYS A 755 -42.61 17.50 49.11
N ALA A 756 -42.92 16.21 49.18
CA ALA A 756 -44.17 15.69 49.72
C ALA A 756 -44.01 14.79 50.97
N ASP A 757 -42.84 14.81 51.64
CA ASP A 757 -42.55 14.03 52.86
C ASP A 757 -42.69 12.49 52.69
N ARG A 758 -42.36 11.95 51.50
CA ARG A 758 -42.57 10.53 51.14
C ARG A 758 -41.33 9.65 51.24
N TRP A 759 -40.33 10.05 52.04
CA TRP A 759 -39.06 9.35 52.22
C TRP A 759 -38.95 8.68 53.58
N VAL A 760 -38.42 7.45 53.60
CA VAL A 760 -38.21 6.68 54.82
C VAL A 760 -36.80 6.10 54.84
N GLU A 761 -36.03 6.51 55.83
CA GLU A 761 -34.71 5.94 56.10
C GLU A 761 -34.86 4.85 57.17
N ALA A 762 -34.65 3.60 56.78
CA ALA A 762 -34.75 2.46 57.68
C ALA A 762 -33.36 1.91 57.98
N LYS A 763 -33.00 1.91 59.27
CA LYS A 763 -31.71 1.39 59.74
C LYS A 763 -31.67 -0.14 59.75
N ASP A 764 -32.82 -0.75 59.95
CA ASP A 764 -33.03 -2.19 60.02
C ASP A 764 -34.50 -2.51 59.69
N ASP A 765 -34.81 -3.80 59.54
CA ASP A 765 -36.16 -4.28 59.25
C ASP A 765 -37.17 -3.93 60.34
N ALA A 766 -36.75 -3.90 61.60
CA ALA A 766 -37.63 -3.58 62.72
C ALA A 766 -38.07 -2.11 62.69
N ALA A 767 -37.18 -1.21 62.26
CA ALA A 767 -37.46 0.20 62.07
C ALA A 767 -38.39 0.43 60.88
N LEU A 768 -38.16 -0.26 59.75
CA LEU A 768 -39.05 -0.18 58.59
C LEU A 768 -40.44 -0.72 58.93
N MET A 769 -40.52 -1.87 59.59
CA MET A 769 -41.80 -2.48 59.97
C MET A 769 -42.59 -1.61 60.96
N LYS A 770 -41.92 -1.01 61.96
CA LYS A 770 -42.56 -0.04 62.86
C LYS A 770 -43.09 1.19 62.12
N TRP A 771 -42.42 1.62 61.06
CA TRP A 771 -42.86 2.74 60.24
C TRP A 771 -44.05 2.36 59.36
N LEU A 772 -43.97 1.22 58.65
CA LEU A 772 -45.03 0.70 57.79
C LEU A 772 -46.33 0.45 58.58
N ILE A 773 -46.25 -0.11 59.79
CA ILE A 773 -47.42 -0.35 60.65
C ILE A 773 -48.11 0.96 61.07
N LYS A 774 -47.36 2.07 61.17
CA LYS A 774 -47.92 3.39 61.50
C LYS A 774 -48.42 4.16 60.28
N CYS A 775 -48.06 3.72 59.07
CA CYS A 775 -48.44 4.38 57.84
C CYS A 775 -49.83 3.89 57.40
N HIS A 776 -50.82 4.78 57.44
CA HIS A 776 -52.21 4.47 57.04
C HIS A 776 -52.63 5.21 55.76
N GLU A 777 -51.67 5.64 54.94
CA GLU A 777 -51.94 6.39 53.71
C GLU A 777 -51.72 5.51 52.48
N ASP A 778 -52.73 5.42 51.59
CA ASP A 778 -52.58 4.78 50.26
C ASP A 778 -51.76 5.67 49.32
N LYS A 779 -50.44 5.64 49.52
CA LYS A 779 -49.47 6.43 48.77
C LYS A 779 -48.21 5.60 48.48
N GLU A 780 -47.46 6.06 47.48
CA GLU A 780 -46.15 5.54 47.14
C GLU A 780 -45.07 6.22 47.98
N PHE A 781 -44.18 5.42 48.55
CA PHE A 781 -43.07 5.84 49.38
C PHE A 781 -41.76 5.28 48.85
N TYR A 782 -40.69 6.06 49.03
CA TYR A 782 -39.33 5.68 48.67
C TYR A 782 -38.56 5.31 49.94
N VAL A 783 -38.03 4.10 49.99
CA VAL A 783 -37.32 3.55 51.16
C VAL A 783 -35.86 3.29 50.82
N ARG A 784 -34.95 3.76 51.68
CA ARG A 784 -33.50 3.53 51.59
C ARG A 784 -33.03 2.66 52.76
N TYR A 785 -32.28 1.60 52.46
CA TYR A 785 -31.75 0.63 53.44
C TYR A 785 -30.25 0.81 53.69
N SER A 786 -29.78 0.51 54.90
CA SER A 786 -28.36 0.61 55.27
C SER A 786 -27.53 -0.69 55.16
N THR A 787 -28.13 -1.89 55.12
CA THR A 787 -27.40 -3.18 55.03
C THR A 787 -28.23 -4.29 54.34
N PHE A 788 -27.55 -5.25 53.67
CA PHE A 788 -28.06 -6.11 52.57
C PHE A 788 -28.76 -7.44 52.94
N ASP A 789 -28.59 -8.00 54.13
CA ASP A 789 -28.98 -9.41 54.36
C ASP A 789 -30.41 -9.59 54.92
N GLU A 790 -31.26 -10.31 54.17
CA GLU A 790 -32.57 -10.89 54.51
C GLU A 790 -33.88 -10.14 54.12
N TYR A 791 -33.99 -9.78 52.83
CA TYR A 791 -35.08 -8.96 52.27
C TYR A 791 -36.45 -9.65 51.98
N GLU A 792 -36.49 -10.95 51.65
CA GLU A 792 -37.72 -11.60 51.13
C GLU A 792 -38.84 -11.85 52.17
N ARG A 793 -38.56 -11.75 53.48
CA ARG A 793 -39.55 -12.11 54.53
C ARG A 793 -40.45 -10.96 54.98
N CYS A 794 -40.04 -9.70 54.83
CA CYS A 794 -40.76 -8.54 55.40
C CYS A 794 -41.97 -8.07 54.57
N ILE A 795 -41.91 -8.14 53.24
CA ILE A 795 -42.96 -7.59 52.35
C ILE A 795 -44.28 -8.36 52.47
N CYS A 796 -44.22 -9.69 52.67
CA CYS A 796 -45.41 -10.51 52.82
C CYS A 796 -46.22 -10.24 54.11
N ALA A 797 -45.63 -9.64 55.14
CA ALA A 797 -46.26 -9.50 56.45
C ALA A 797 -47.14 -8.24 56.61
N CYS A 798 -47.02 -7.23 55.74
CA CYS A 798 -47.64 -5.92 55.93
C CYS A 798 -48.58 -5.46 54.80
N GLY A 799 -48.83 -6.28 53.78
CA GLY A 799 -49.73 -5.93 52.67
C GLY A 799 -49.18 -4.87 51.70
N ALA A 800 -47.93 -4.42 51.87
CA ALA A 800 -47.29 -3.51 50.92
C ALA A 800 -46.96 -4.22 49.61
N THR A 801 -47.19 -3.56 48.46
CA THR A 801 -46.86 -4.11 47.14
C THR A 801 -45.72 -3.33 46.51
N ARG A 802 -44.77 -4.07 45.90
CA ARG A 802 -43.68 -3.48 45.11
C ARG A 802 -44.27 -2.90 43.83
N VAL A 803 -44.12 -1.60 43.62
CA VAL A 803 -44.49 -0.97 42.34
C VAL A 803 -43.38 -1.25 41.34
N ASN A 804 -43.73 -1.64 40.12
CA ASN A 804 -42.81 -2.25 39.16
C ASN A 804 -41.56 -1.37 38.88
N VAL A 805 -40.38 -1.90 39.23
CA VAL A 805 -39.05 -1.25 39.14
C VAL A 805 -38.25 -1.78 37.92
N GLN A 806 -38.94 -2.38 36.93
CA GLN A 806 -38.31 -3.00 35.75
C GLN A 806 -37.52 -2.06 34.81
N GLN A 807 -37.52 -0.75 35.09
CA GLN A 807 -36.77 0.25 34.31
C GLN A 807 -35.38 0.56 34.88
N PHE A 808 -34.94 -0.12 35.94
CA PHE A 808 -33.70 0.20 36.68
C PHE A 808 -32.70 -0.95 36.71
N SER A 809 -31.40 -0.64 36.79
CA SER A 809 -30.33 -1.64 36.85
C SER A 809 -30.44 -2.55 38.08
N PRO A 810 -29.92 -3.79 38.01
CA PRO A 810 -29.97 -4.75 39.12
C PRO A 810 -29.33 -4.23 40.41
N ASP A 811 -28.30 -3.38 40.31
CA ASP A 811 -27.62 -2.79 41.46
C ASP A 811 -28.41 -1.64 42.11
N LEU A 812 -29.15 -0.87 41.30
CA LEU A 812 -30.03 0.18 41.82
C LEU A 812 -31.25 -0.40 42.57
N GLN A 813 -31.74 -1.56 42.13
CA GLN A 813 -32.78 -2.31 42.83
C GLN A 813 -32.35 -2.78 44.24
N ARG A 814 -31.05 -2.75 44.56
CA ARG A 814 -30.52 -3.15 45.88
C ARG A 814 -30.60 -2.06 46.94
N ASN A 815 -30.68 -0.77 46.56
CA ASN A 815 -30.48 0.36 47.49
C ASN A 815 -31.70 1.27 47.70
N VAL A 816 -32.64 1.32 46.74
CA VAL A 816 -33.84 2.17 46.83
C VAL A 816 -35.06 1.37 46.41
N MET A 817 -36.08 1.39 47.25
CA MET A 817 -37.34 0.68 47.02
C MET A 817 -38.51 1.63 46.87
N VAL A 818 -39.41 1.34 45.92
CA VAL A 818 -40.72 1.99 45.83
C VAL A 818 -41.77 1.05 46.39
N LEU A 819 -42.28 1.40 47.57
CA LEU A 819 -43.35 0.67 48.23
C LEU A 819 -44.65 1.46 48.10
N ARG A 820 -45.73 0.80 47.67
CA ARG A 820 -47.07 1.32 47.88
C ARG A 820 -47.66 0.65 49.10
N CYS A 821 -47.89 1.43 50.15
CA CYS A 821 -48.66 0.97 51.30
C CYS A 821 -50.13 0.99 50.88
N THR A 822 -50.76 -0.16 50.67
CA THR A 822 -52.21 -0.22 50.53
C THR A 822 -52.81 -0.31 51.91
N ALA A 823 -53.73 0.60 52.26
CA ALA A 823 -54.41 0.56 53.55
C ALA A 823 -55.04 -0.83 53.77
N CYS A 824 -54.58 -1.54 54.79
CA CYS A 824 -55.16 -2.80 55.25
C CYS A 824 -56.11 -2.51 56.40
#